data_AF-A0A261Y6Q0-F1
#
_entry.id   AF-A0A261Y6Q0-F1
#
_cell.length_a   1.000
_cell.length_b   1.000
_cell.length_c   1.000
_cell.angle_alpha   90.00
_cell.angle_beta   90.00
_cell.angle_gamma   90.00
#
_symmetry.space_group_name_H-M   'P 1'
#
loop_
_entity.id
_entity.type
_entity.pdbx_description
1 polymer ?
#
loop_
_entity_poly.entity_id
_entity_poly.type
_entity_poly.pdbx_seq_one_letter_code
_entity_poly.pdbx_strand_id
1 'polypeptide(L)'
;MVQLSYERAEDLYDSIRQRSLKGECLLFVSADVDSLCACRILQTLLKADFVAHKIVPLSSYADLDDADSSLIRGNDQLRCIIFLGCGGMLDLMETLSLQEDVMVYVIDSRRPLHLHNIFGTAQVIVLDDGHIEADLSEVKTAFRGIEFASDTESEEEEVLEDEGSEDDTHGEDNEDVITPDGKRRSGEHERAEKRQKVASGMSAKSKRDRRREFRHVIAEYYVSGTWFGTSVALQCYMIANELARTTNDLLWLAIVGLTSQFIDESIDSEKYTTHLQMLYDEVRRFNIEPNQTSSRSQSSTFLSFPSSTNDESDIPSTSSNNIVIRFEDEYRFMLFRHWSLYDSMFHSDYVVSKLGIWKERGKRSLMNMLAKMGFSLHECQQIYVYMDVELKKILRQKLESVAPQYGLDNIIYRSFVRQHGYKCSISASDAVYGLSALLSAAPEACNRLGVTIKWNPIGNSRVASDDASQVPKWWLKNFYTAFDALDNLPLLQSGLQLCMQLQRAVVRQGIALIDKNSIRTLKSFRFAVINDGPDLPIFVHESMLSKLAMFLLAAYRERGRRNVPFVLAAYRESAQTYLVVGATGTTAIGQVRRNHFGVEFRKTAMKMKADFKNDGFDTAVMEIAKDEFGPFDPKKSLEFYQDVLGMKLITKVDNEKGKFTLYFLGYFDSLPSTEEEKRKLAFSSPGMLELTYNWGSENDPNLRYANGNSDPGRGFGHIAIAVDNIEGACARFEKMGVRFQKKLTDGSMKNIAFILDPDDYWVEFVKCGYAGSNFPEHVFPSVVGRPILRAEERVQTVQLKDIMVGDEAAEVRTSLQMSYPMENGIVVDFENMRHLWNYTFDEKLKIDPRDSKILLTEPPMNPRQKRVETVQIMFEEYGFQGVYIAIQAVLTLYAQGLLTGVVVDSGDGVTHIVPVYEGFAPENLTRRLNIAGRDVTRYLIKLLLLRGYAFNRTADFETVRQIKEKFCYVSYDLELDQKLGTETTVLVENYTLPDGRVIKVGSERFEAPEVMFQPHLVDVESAGVAEMLFNTIQSADVDIRPELYKHIVLSGGSTMYPGLPSRLEKEVKQLYLINVLKGDASRLNNLKIRIEDPPRRKHMVFLGGAVLADIMKDKESWWITKQEWEEKGAQCLNKLGIVNAS
;
A
#
# COMPACT_ATOMS: atom_id res chain seq x y z
N MET A 1 25.76 -8.70 -32.70
CA MET A 1 24.82 -7.65 -32.28
C MET A 1 23.75 -8.33 -31.46
N VAL A 2 23.32 -7.75 -30.34
CA VAL A 2 22.45 -8.40 -29.35
C VAL A 2 20.95 -8.11 -29.59
N GLN A 3 20.67 -7.08 -30.39
CA GLN A 3 19.33 -6.61 -30.73
C GLN A 3 19.22 -6.47 -32.25
N LEU A 4 18.02 -6.67 -32.78
CA LEU A 4 17.64 -6.34 -34.15
C LEU A 4 16.31 -5.59 -34.12
N SER A 5 16.23 -4.47 -34.84
CA SER A 5 15.00 -3.72 -35.08
C SER A 5 14.17 -4.38 -36.20
N TYR A 6 12.90 -3.99 -36.35
CA TYR A 6 12.01 -4.51 -37.39
C TYR A 6 12.59 -4.38 -38.82
N GLU A 7 13.32 -3.30 -39.11
CA GLU A 7 14.00 -3.08 -40.40
C GLU A 7 15.05 -4.16 -40.73
N ARG A 8 15.38 -5.02 -39.78
CA ARG A 8 16.32 -6.14 -39.91
C ARG A 8 15.71 -7.48 -39.46
N ALA A 9 14.38 -7.58 -39.54
CA ALA A 9 13.65 -8.83 -39.32
C ALA A 9 14.02 -9.93 -40.34
N GLU A 10 14.42 -9.56 -41.56
CA GLU A 10 14.95 -10.49 -42.57
C GLU A 10 16.27 -11.14 -42.09
N ASP A 11 17.24 -10.35 -41.62
CA ASP A 11 18.51 -10.83 -41.05
C ASP A 11 18.27 -11.81 -39.88
N LEU A 12 17.28 -11.53 -39.03
CA LEU A 12 16.89 -12.39 -37.91
C LEU A 12 16.42 -13.76 -38.42
N TYR A 13 15.48 -13.77 -39.37
CA TYR A 13 14.91 -15.01 -39.91
C TYR A 13 15.93 -15.84 -40.70
N ASP A 14 16.77 -15.21 -41.51
CA ASP A 14 17.80 -15.92 -42.26
C ASP A 14 18.89 -16.50 -41.32
N SER A 15 19.20 -15.82 -40.21
CA SER A 15 20.05 -16.34 -39.14
C SER A 15 19.45 -17.59 -38.49
N ILE A 16 18.16 -17.56 -38.13
CA ILE A 16 17.40 -18.72 -37.62
C ILE A 16 17.45 -19.88 -38.62
N ARG A 17 17.13 -19.60 -39.89
CA ARG A 17 17.07 -20.59 -40.98
C ARG A 17 18.43 -21.24 -41.23
N GLN A 18 19.50 -20.47 -41.35
CA GLN A 18 20.85 -21.00 -41.61
C GLN A 18 21.38 -21.87 -40.45
N ARG A 19 21.02 -21.58 -39.20
CA ARG A 19 21.40 -22.41 -38.04
C ARG A 19 20.53 -23.65 -37.90
N SER A 20 19.22 -23.52 -38.12
CA SER A 20 18.26 -24.62 -38.06
C SER A 20 18.39 -25.62 -39.22
N LEU A 21 19.12 -25.28 -40.29
CA LEU A 21 19.55 -26.23 -41.33
C LEU A 21 20.82 -27.02 -40.96
N LYS A 22 21.54 -26.62 -39.91
CA LYS A 22 22.78 -27.25 -39.43
C LYS A 22 22.59 -28.15 -38.21
N GLY A 23 21.41 -28.14 -37.59
CA GLY A 23 21.12 -28.87 -36.34
C GLY A 23 19.66 -28.73 -35.91
N GLU A 24 19.32 -29.21 -34.71
CA GLU A 24 17.97 -29.16 -34.16
C GLU A 24 17.54 -27.72 -33.82
N CYS A 25 16.24 -27.46 -34.00
CA CYS A 25 15.57 -26.19 -33.72
C CYS A 25 14.41 -26.42 -32.74
N LEU A 26 14.48 -25.78 -31.56
CA LEU A 26 13.45 -25.84 -30.52
C LEU A 26 12.65 -24.54 -30.48
N LEU A 27 11.32 -24.63 -30.48
CA LEU A 27 10.40 -23.51 -30.28
C LEU A 27 9.75 -23.65 -28.90
N PHE A 28 10.20 -22.83 -27.95
CA PHE A 28 9.56 -22.65 -26.65
C PHE A 28 8.41 -21.65 -26.78
N VAL A 29 7.21 -22.05 -26.37
CA VAL A 29 5.99 -21.26 -26.61
C VAL A 29 5.16 -21.19 -25.33
N SER A 30 4.87 -19.96 -24.88
CA SER A 30 3.97 -19.73 -23.75
C SER A 30 2.54 -20.19 -24.05
N ALA A 31 1.85 -20.68 -23.03
CA ALA A 31 0.47 -21.18 -23.11
C ALA A 31 -0.60 -20.06 -23.18
N ASP A 32 -0.37 -19.01 -23.97
CA ASP A 32 -1.29 -17.90 -24.22
C ASP A 32 -1.67 -17.77 -25.71
N VAL A 33 -2.77 -17.04 -26.00
CA VAL A 33 -3.36 -16.98 -27.36
C VAL A 33 -2.46 -16.22 -28.35
N ASP A 34 -1.74 -15.19 -27.89
CA ASP A 34 -0.81 -14.41 -28.71
C ASP A 34 0.38 -15.27 -29.15
N SER A 35 0.99 -15.99 -28.21
CA SER A 35 2.10 -16.93 -28.43
C SER A 35 1.69 -18.14 -29.28
N LEU A 36 0.46 -18.64 -29.10
CA LEU A 36 -0.13 -19.71 -29.91
C LEU A 36 -0.26 -19.29 -31.39
N CYS A 37 -0.79 -18.09 -31.65
CA CYS A 37 -0.89 -17.51 -32.99
C CYS A 37 0.50 -17.25 -33.60
N ALA A 38 1.42 -16.67 -32.83
CA ALA A 38 2.81 -16.46 -33.23
C ALA A 38 3.51 -17.76 -33.64
N CYS A 39 3.33 -18.82 -32.85
CA CYS A 39 3.88 -20.14 -33.13
C CYS A 39 3.35 -20.71 -34.46
N ARG A 40 2.05 -20.57 -34.74
CA ARG A 40 1.47 -21.04 -36.02
C ARG A 40 1.96 -20.21 -37.21
N ILE A 41 2.18 -18.90 -37.05
CA ILE A 41 2.82 -18.05 -38.06
C ILE A 41 4.24 -18.54 -38.35
N LEU A 42 5.10 -18.61 -37.34
CA LEU A 42 6.50 -18.97 -37.49
C LEU A 42 6.67 -20.42 -37.98
N GLN A 43 5.86 -21.36 -37.48
CA GLN A 43 5.81 -22.74 -38.00
C GLN A 43 5.51 -22.77 -39.50
N THR A 44 4.63 -21.90 -40.00
CA THR A 44 4.26 -21.88 -41.42
C THR A 44 5.44 -21.43 -42.28
N LEU A 45 6.19 -20.41 -41.82
CA LEU A 45 7.44 -19.96 -42.47
C LEU A 45 8.51 -21.07 -42.45
N LEU A 46 8.79 -21.66 -41.28
CA LEU A 46 9.79 -22.72 -41.13
C LEU A 46 9.45 -23.98 -41.95
N LYS A 47 8.17 -24.37 -42.04
CA LYS A 47 7.71 -25.47 -42.91
C LYS A 47 7.91 -25.16 -44.40
N ALA A 48 7.71 -23.91 -44.82
CA ALA A 48 7.92 -23.50 -46.21
C ALA A 48 9.41 -23.59 -46.63
N ASP A 49 10.34 -23.35 -45.70
CA ASP A 49 11.79 -23.55 -45.93
C ASP A 49 12.30 -24.96 -45.56
N PHE A 50 11.39 -25.93 -45.32
CA PHE A 50 11.71 -27.32 -44.93
C PHE A 50 12.55 -27.48 -43.65
N VAL A 51 12.48 -26.52 -42.74
CA VAL A 51 13.20 -26.56 -41.46
C VAL A 51 12.50 -27.50 -40.48
N ALA A 52 13.20 -28.57 -40.09
CA ALA A 52 12.77 -29.46 -39.02
C ALA A 52 12.84 -28.72 -37.67
N HIS A 53 11.74 -28.76 -36.92
CA HIS A 53 11.61 -28.01 -35.67
C HIS A 53 10.67 -28.74 -34.70
N LYS A 54 10.86 -28.50 -33.40
CA LYS A 54 10.07 -29.10 -32.32
C LYS A 54 9.40 -28.02 -31.50
N ILE A 55 8.07 -28.06 -31.42
CA ILE A 55 7.29 -27.15 -30.55
C ILE A 55 7.24 -27.75 -29.15
N VAL A 56 7.74 -27.01 -28.18
CA VAL A 56 7.74 -27.33 -26.75
C VAL A 56 6.90 -26.26 -26.02
N PRO A 57 5.64 -26.57 -25.69
CA PRO A 57 4.79 -25.67 -24.92
C PRO A 57 5.33 -25.54 -23.50
N LEU A 58 5.29 -24.33 -22.95
CA LEU A 58 5.65 -24.02 -21.57
C LEU A 58 4.46 -23.32 -20.89
N SER A 59 4.17 -23.68 -19.64
CA SER A 59 3.24 -22.94 -18.78
C SER A 59 3.97 -22.19 -17.65
N SER A 60 5.15 -22.68 -17.29
CA SER A 60 5.91 -22.23 -16.12
C SER A 60 7.42 -22.32 -16.36
N TYR A 61 8.20 -21.66 -15.51
CA TYR A 61 9.65 -21.79 -15.45
C TYR A 61 10.09 -23.21 -15.05
N ALA A 62 9.33 -23.93 -14.24
CA ALA A 62 9.59 -25.34 -13.97
C ALA A 62 9.48 -26.22 -15.23
N ASP A 63 8.62 -25.88 -16.20
CA ASP A 63 8.59 -26.56 -17.50
C ASP A 63 9.83 -26.23 -18.35
N LEU A 64 10.45 -25.06 -18.13
CA LEU A 64 11.70 -24.68 -18.80
C LEU A 64 12.89 -25.44 -18.22
N ASP A 65 12.95 -25.66 -16.89
CA ASP A 65 13.97 -26.48 -16.24
C ASP A 65 13.85 -27.97 -16.64
N ASP A 66 12.63 -28.49 -16.72
CA ASP A 66 12.32 -29.81 -17.30
C ASP A 66 12.82 -29.89 -18.77
N ALA A 67 12.71 -28.80 -19.54
CA ALA A 67 13.18 -28.76 -20.92
C ALA A 67 14.71 -28.59 -21.05
N ASP A 68 15.37 -27.82 -20.18
CA ASP A 68 16.83 -27.71 -20.17
C ASP A 68 17.47 -29.06 -19.88
N SER A 69 17.00 -29.72 -18.81
CA SER A 69 17.51 -31.02 -18.38
C SER A 69 17.25 -32.16 -19.37
N SER A 70 16.18 -32.11 -20.18
CA SER A 70 15.80 -33.20 -21.08
C SER A 70 16.08 -32.95 -22.57
N LEU A 71 16.18 -31.69 -23.04
CA LEU A 71 16.30 -31.34 -24.46
C LEU A 71 17.53 -30.50 -24.81
N ILE A 72 18.09 -29.75 -23.87
CA ILE A 72 19.24 -28.84 -24.09
C ILE A 72 20.53 -29.49 -23.59
N ARG A 73 20.57 -29.88 -22.32
CA ARG A 73 21.76 -30.41 -21.65
C ARG A 73 22.22 -31.72 -22.28
N GLY A 74 23.37 -31.68 -22.96
CA GLY A 74 23.96 -32.84 -23.65
C GLY A 74 23.45 -33.10 -25.07
N ASN A 75 22.68 -32.16 -25.66
CA ASN A 75 22.23 -32.27 -27.04
C ASN A 75 23.20 -31.57 -28.02
N ASP A 76 24.25 -32.29 -28.42
CA ASP A 76 25.29 -31.77 -29.34
C ASP A 76 24.75 -31.41 -30.75
N GLN A 77 23.51 -31.79 -31.10
CA GLN A 77 22.87 -31.44 -32.37
C GLN A 77 22.08 -30.12 -32.30
N LEU A 78 21.81 -29.59 -31.10
CA LEU A 78 21.03 -28.35 -30.93
C LEU A 78 21.81 -27.15 -31.49
N ARG A 79 21.16 -26.32 -32.31
CA ARG A 79 21.79 -25.10 -32.88
C ARG A 79 20.93 -23.85 -32.80
N CYS A 80 19.62 -23.99 -32.59
CA CYS A 80 18.68 -22.88 -32.54
C CYS A 80 17.61 -23.12 -31.46
N ILE A 81 17.40 -22.13 -30.59
CA ILE A 81 16.31 -22.06 -29.63
C ILE A 81 15.53 -20.77 -29.91
N ILE A 82 14.21 -20.85 -29.98
CA ILE A 82 13.32 -19.71 -30.22
C ILE A 82 12.29 -19.64 -29.09
N PHE A 83 12.26 -18.53 -28.36
CA PHE A 83 11.26 -18.23 -27.34
C PHE A 83 10.16 -17.32 -27.92
N LEU A 84 8.91 -17.77 -27.81
CA LEU A 84 7.71 -17.03 -28.21
C LEU A 84 6.87 -16.72 -26.96
N GLY A 85 6.79 -15.44 -26.62
CA GLY A 85 6.05 -14.93 -25.47
C GLY A 85 6.50 -15.48 -24.13
N CYS A 86 7.79 -15.78 -23.97
CA CYS A 86 8.40 -16.19 -22.71
C CYS A 86 9.92 -15.94 -22.75
N GLY A 87 10.61 -16.15 -21.62
CA GLY A 87 12.07 -16.05 -21.51
C GLY A 87 12.62 -14.62 -21.48
N GLY A 88 11.87 -13.61 -21.93
CA GLY A 88 12.33 -12.21 -21.97
C GLY A 88 12.68 -11.62 -20.60
N MET A 89 12.04 -12.10 -19.53
CA MET A 89 12.20 -11.60 -18.15
C MET A 89 13.28 -12.31 -17.31
N LEU A 90 13.83 -13.43 -17.79
CA LEU A 90 14.86 -14.22 -17.11
C LEU A 90 16.25 -13.89 -17.63
N ASP A 91 17.30 -14.17 -16.85
CA ASP A 91 18.64 -14.33 -17.43
C ASP A 91 18.74 -15.70 -18.12
N LEU A 92 18.74 -15.69 -19.45
CA LEU A 92 18.77 -16.92 -20.24
C LEU A 92 20.15 -17.59 -20.26
N MET A 93 21.22 -16.86 -19.90
CA MET A 93 22.58 -17.40 -19.80
C MET A 93 22.80 -18.12 -18.47
N GLU A 94 22.22 -17.60 -17.38
CA GLU A 94 22.28 -18.24 -16.06
C GLU A 94 21.29 -19.40 -15.94
N THR A 95 20.09 -19.28 -16.55
CA THR A 95 19.03 -20.30 -16.43
C THR A 95 19.29 -21.54 -17.29
N LEU A 96 19.89 -21.40 -18.48
CA LEU A 96 20.00 -22.49 -19.46
C LEU A 96 21.43 -23.02 -19.60
N SER A 97 21.56 -24.34 -19.74
CA SER A 97 22.84 -25.04 -19.92
C SER A 97 23.37 -24.94 -21.37
N LEU A 98 23.55 -23.72 -21.89
CA LEU A 98 23.86 -23.48 -23.30
C LEU A 98 25.29 -23.88 -23.70
N GLN A 99 25.44 -24.55 -24.84
CA GLN A 99 26.72 -24.78 -25.52
C GLN A 99 27.10 -23.56 -26.39
N GLU A 100 28.40 -23.34 -26.63
CA GLU A 100 28.92 -22.15 -27.34
C GLU A 100 28.31 -21.93 -28.75
N ASP A 101 27.97 -23.00 -29.46
CA ASP A 101 27.42 -23.00 -30.82
C ASP A 101 25.90 -22.66 -30.90
N VAL A 102 25.18 -22.68 -29.77
CA VAL A 102 23.72 -22.50 -29.71
C VAL A 102 23.36 -21.02 -29.71
N MET A 103 22.35 -20.64 -30.49
CA MET A 103 21.72 -19.31 -30.38
C MET A 103 20.33 -19.40 -29.77
N VAL A 104 20.00 -18.35 -29.02
CA VAL A 104 18.66 -18.13 -28.47
C VAL A 104 18.06 -16.88 -29.10
N TYR A 105 16.88 -17.01 -29.67
CA TYR A 105 16.11 -15.91 -30.26
C TYR A 105 14.88 -15.65 -29.40
N VAL A 106 14.65 -14.41 -28.96
CA VAL A 106 13.55 -14.06 -28.05
C VAL A 106 12.60 -13.07 -28.72
N ILE A 107 11.33 -13.47 -28.84
CA ILE A 107 10.22 -12.63 -29.27
C ILE A 107 9.20 -12.64 -28.12
N ASP A 108 9.28 -11.65 -27.24
CA ASP A 108 8.41 -11.54 -26.06
C ASP A 108 7.80 -10.13 -25.99
N SER A 109 6.53 -10.07 -25.61
CA SER A 109 5.81 -8.83 -25.36
C SER A 109 5.93 -8.38 -23.90
N ARG A 110 6.30 -9.25 -22.96
CA ARG A 110 6.45 -8.91 -21.53
C ARG A 110 7.62 -7.97 -21.28
N ARG A 111 7.46 -7.08 -20.31
CA ARG A 111 8.43 -6.06 -19.88
C ARG A 111 8.38 -5.93 -18.35
N PRO A 112 9.48 -5.55 -17.65
CA PRO A 112 10.83 -5.31 -18.18
C PRO A 112 11.50 -6.58 -18.72
N LEU A 113 12.38 -6.43 -19.69
CA LEU A 113 13.23 -7.50 -20.23
C LEU A 113 14.51 -7.61 -19.39
N HIS A 114 15.14 -8.77 -19.30
CA HIS A 114 16.38 -8.91 -18.54
C HIS A 114 17.56 -8.22 -19.26
N LEU A 115 18.28 -7.34 -18.56
CA LEU A 115 19.30 -6.49 -19.16
C LEU A 115 20.48 -7.29 -19.75
N HIS A 116 20.82 -8.44 -19.18
CA HIS A 116 21.90 -9.28 -19.71
C HIS A 116 21.55 -9.90 -21.08
N ASN A 117 20.29 -10.33 -21.28
CA ASN A 117 19.78 -10.80 -22.58
C ASN A 117 19.84 -9.70 -23.66
N ILE A 118 19.71 -8.44 -23.24
CA ILE A 118 19.62 -7.28 -24.14
C ILE A 118 21.00 -6.69 -24.43
N PHE A 119 21.92 -6.68 -23.46
CA PHE A 119 23.18 -5.93 -23.55
C PHE A 119 24.47 -6.73 -23.29
N GLY A 120 24.40 -7.85 -22.57
CA GLY A 120 25.59 -8.59 -22.08
C GLY A 120 26.10 -9.66 -23.04
N THR A 121 25.23 -10.58 -23.47
CA THR A 121 25.61 -11.74 -24.30
C THR A 121 25.35 -11.53 -25.79
N ALA A 122 26.18 -12.12 -26.67
CA ALA A 122 25.96 -12.15 -28.12
C ALA A 122 25.24 -13.41 -28.61
N GLN A 123 24.98 -14.40 -27.75
CA GLN A 123 24.29 -15.66 -28.08
C GLN A 123 22.76 -15.54 -27.96
N VAL A 124 22.28 -14.60 -27.16
CA VAL A 124 20.87 -14.21 -27.11
C VAL A 124 20.64 -13.05 -28.07
N ILE A 125 19.61 -13.15 -28.91
CA ILE A 125 19.15 -12.07 -29.78
C ILE A 125 17.68 -11.79 -29.46
N VAL A 126 17.41 -10.59 -28.98
CA VAL A 126 16.05 -10.11 -28.73
C VAL A 126 15.57 -9.29 -29.94
N LEU A 127 14.35 -9.56 -30.42
CA LEU A 127 13.68 -8.69 -31.40
C LEU A 127 13.18 -7.44 -30.66
N ASP A 128 13.63 -6.25 -31.08
CA ASP A 128 13.15 -4.99 -30.51
C ASP A 128 11.86 -4.54 -31.20
N ASP A 129 10.84 -4.21 -30.40
CA ASP A 129 9.61 -3.59 -30.87
C ASP A 129 9.70 -2.05 -30.99
N GLY A 130 10.92 -1.50 -30.90
CA GLY A 130 11.25 -0.08 -30.94
C GLY A 130 11.40 0.56 -29.55
N HIS A 131 11.09 -0.19 -28.49
CA HIS A 131 11.20 0.27 -27.10
C HIS A 131 12.65 0.31 -26.61
N ILE A 132 13.50 -0.65 -27.02
CA ILE A 132 14.88 -0.72 -26.50
C ILE A 132 15.72 0.43 -27.07
N GLU A 133 15.56 0.77 -28.35
CA GLU A 133 16.24 1.91 -28.96
C GLU A 133 15.75 3.27 -28.45
N ALA A 134 14.43 3.44 -28.24
CA ALA A 134 13.85 4.70 -27.79
C ALA A 134 14.10 5.00 -26.29
N ASP A 135 13.76 4.06 -25.41
CA ASP A 135 13.56 4.33 -23.98
C ASP A 135 14.71 3.84 -23.08
N LEU A 136 15.58 2.93 -23.55
CA LEU A 136 16.61 2.28 -22.71
C LEU A 136 18.03 2.84 -22.90
N SER A 137 18.19 4.02 -23.49
CA SER A 137 19.50 4.64 -23.73
C SER A 137 20.31 4.90 -22.44
N GLU A 138 19.67 5.42 -21.40
CA GLU A 138 20.28 5.69 -20.09
C GLU A 138 20.62 4.38 -19.34
N VAL A 139 19.68 3.43 -19.32
CA VAL A 139 19.86 2.10 -18.70
C VAL A 139 21.02 1.34 -19.37
N LYS A 140 21.15 1.44 -20.69
CA LYS A 140 22.27 0.89 -21.48
C LYS A 140 23.62 1.48 -21.07
N THR A 141 23.68 2.79 -20.79
CA THR A 141 24.91 3.41 -20.27
C THR A 141 25.21 2.99 -18.83
N ALA A 142 24.20 2.85 -17.97
CA ALA A 142 24.37 2.39 -16.60
C ALA A 142 24.86 0.93 -16.53
N PHE A 143 24.24 0.02 -17.30
CA PHE A 143 24.60 -1.40 -17.35
C PHE A 143 26.05 -1.59 -17.79
N ARG A 144 26.43 -1.00 -18.94
CA ARG A 144 27.82 -1.02 -19.44
C ARG A 144 28.79 -0.37 -18.46
N GLY A 145 28.37 0.68 -17.77
CA GLY A 145 29.17 1.35 -16.74
C GLY A 145 29.46 0.51 -15.50
N ILE A 146 28.73 -0.61 -15.30
CA ILE A 146 29.00 -1.58 -14.23
C ILE A 146 29.82 -2.76 -14.76
N GLU A 147 29.43 -3.43 -15.86
CA GLU A 147 30.18 -4.58 -16.41
C GLU A 147 31.63 -4.21 -16.74
N PHE A 148 31.87 -3.11 -17.48
CA PHE A 148 33.23 -2.69 -17.85
C PHE A 148 34.03 -2.08 -16.68
N ALA A 149 33.45 -1.95 -15.48
CA ALA A 149 34.18 -1.50 -14.29
C ALA A 149 34.72 -2.69 -13.47
N SER A 150 34.04 -3.84 -13.47
CA SER A 150 34.50 -5.06 -12.77
C SER A 150 35.77 -5.66 -13.36
N ASP A 151 35.99 -5.55 -14.68
CA ASP A 151 37.14 -6.17 -15.36
C ASP A 151 38.51 -5.51 -15.07
N THR A 152 38.53 -4.36 -14.37
CA THR A 152 39.77 -3.60 -14.10
C THR A 152 40.18 -3.49 -12.64
N GLU A 153 39.32 -3.90 -11.70
CA GLU A 153 39.56 -3.74 -10.26
C GLU A 153 39.29 -5.10 -9.57
N SER A 154 40.33 -5.92 -9.46
CA SER A 154 40.32 -7.21 -8.76
C SER A 154 40.08 -7.01 -7.25
N GLU A 155 39.49 -8.02 -6.60
CA GLU A 155 38.78 -7.98 -5.31
C GLU A 155 39.63 -7.69 -4.04
N GLU A 156 40.78 -7.01 -4.15
CA GLU A 156 41.75 -6.82 -3.05
C GLU A 156 41.62 -5.48 -2.30
N GLU A 157 40.85 -4.49 -2.80
CA GLU A 157 40.78 -3.14 -2.19
C GLU A 157 39.67 -2.93 -1.12
N GLU A 158 38.74 -3.87 -0.88
CA GLU A 158 37.64 -3.66 0.11
C GLU A 158 38.03 -3.98 1.58
N VAL A 159 39.28 -4.33 1.89
CA VAL A 159 39.68 -4.85 3.23
C VAL A 159 40.58 -3.89 4.04
N LEU A 160 41.10 -2.80 3.45
CA LEU A 160 42.06 -1.90 4.12
C LEU A 160 41.58 -0.44 4.13
N GLU A 161 40.87 -0.05 5.20
CA GLU A 161 40.92 1.27 5.87
C GLU A 161 39.82 1.36 6.96
N ASP A 162 40.06 0.70 8.10
CA ASP A 162 39.30 0.91 9.36
C ASP A 162 40.26 1.00 10.59
N GLU A 163 41.43 1.62 10.39
CA GLU A 163 42.32 2.10 11.46
C GLU A 163 43.03 3.38 10.98
N GLY A 164 42.86 4.52 11.67
CA GLY A 164 43.59 5.77 11.33
C GLY A 164 42.96 7.06 11.87
N SER A 165 43.54 7.59 12.95
CA SER A 165 43.09 8.76 13.71
C SER A 165 43.53 10.13 13.15
N GLU A 166 42.69 11.14 13.43
CA GLU A 166 43.03 12.53 13.80
C GLU A 166 43.57 13.58 12.78
N ASP A 167 43.18 14.82 13.11
CA ASP A 167 43.75 16.15 12.82
C ASP A 167 43.73 16.84 11.42
N ASP A 168 42.70 17.68 11.26
CA ASP A 168 42.77 19.17 11.36
C ASP A 168 43.09 20.08 10.14
N THR A 169 42.54 21.30 10.23
CA THR A 169 42.83 22.58 9.53
C THR A 169 42.30 22.92 8.11
N HIS A 170 41.40 23.92 8.12
CA HIS A 170 41.30 25.14 7.26
C HIS A 170 41.22 25.10 5.71
N GLY A 171 40.31 25.93 5.16
CA GLY A 171 40.35 26.43 3.78
C GLY A 171 39.06 27.12 3.34
N GLU A 172 39.02 28.46 3.37
CA GLU A 172 37.88 29.29 2.99
C GLU A 172 37.71 29.48 1.46
N ASP A 173 36.48 29.83 1.06
CA ASP A 173 36.06 30.70 -0.05
C ASP A 173 36.67 30.54 -1.47
N ASN A 174 35.80 30.37 -2.47
CA ASN A 174 35.21 31.53 -3.16
C ASN A 174 34.13 31.14 -4.18
N GLU A 175 33.13 32.01 -4.33
CA GLU A 175 32.27 32.05 -5.52
C GLU A 175 33.06 32.60 -6.71
N ASP A 176 32.71 32.21 -7.94
CA ASP A 176 32.61 33.23 -8.99
C ASP A 176 31.74 32.78 -10.19
N VAL A 177 30.82 33.67 -10.55
CA VAL A 177 29.97 33.55 -11.75
C VAL A 177 30.61 34.34 -12.87
N ILE A 178 30.80 33.75 -14.05
CA ILE A 178 30.81 34.48 -15.35
C ILE A 178 30.44 33.52 -16.49
N THR A 179 29.41 33.89 -17.25
CA THR A 179 29.26 33.50 -18.66
C THR A 179 29.75 34.65 -19.54
N PRO A 180 30.28 34.37 -20.75
CA PRO A 180 29.55 34.91 -21.89
C PRO A 180 29.51 34.03 -23.17
N ASP A 181 28.35 34.18 -23.81
CA ASP A 181 27.89 33.84 -25.18
C ASP A 181 28.91 33.92 -26.35
N GLY A 182 28.69 33.16 -27.45
CA GLY A 182 29.68 33.13 -28.55
C GLY A 182 29.48 32.27 -29.84
N LYS A 183 28.26 31.90 -30.26
CA LYS A 183 27.85 31.48 -31.65
C LYS A 183 28.80 30.70 -32.62
N ARG A 184 28.31 29.51 -33.04
CA ARG A 184 28.36 28.90 -34.42
C ARG A 184 29.77 28.50 -34.97
N ARG A 185 29.97 27.44 -35.78
CA ARG A 185 29.09 26.72 -36.74
C ARG A 185 29.70 25.35 -37.14
N SER A 186 28.85 24.37 -37.47
CA SER A 186 29.04 23.24 -38.43
C SER A 186 30.34 22.39 -38.42
N GLY A 187 30.18 21.06 -38.25
CA GLY A 187 31.23 20.06 -38.55
C GLY A 187 30.98 18.73 -37.86
N GLU A 188 30.04 17.92 -38.38
CA GLU A 188 29.87 16.52 -37.96
C GLU A 188 30.86 15.59 -38.69
N HIS A 189 31.05 14.40 -38.10
CA HIS A 189 32.09 13.39 -38.39
C HIS A 189 33.50 13.71 -37.83
N GLU A 190 34.18 12.63 -37.38
CA GLU A 190 35.53 12.59 -36.79
C GLU A 190 35.76 13.24 -35.41
N ARG A 191 34.98 12.87 -34.37
CA ARG A 191 35.41 13.13 -32.97
C ARG A 191 35.01 12.16 -31.85
N ALA A 192 34.69 10.90 -32.16
CA ALA A 192 34.40 9.87 -31.16
C ALA A 192 35.66 9.27 -30.48
N GLU A 193 36.75 9.07 -31.23
CA GLU A 193 37.92 8.30 -30.77
C GLU A 193 38.97 9.10 -29.95
N LYS A 194 38.70 10.36 -29.60
CA LYS A 194 39.64 11.24 -28.85
C LYS A 194 39.16 11.70 -27.48
N ARG A 195 38.17 11.02 -26.89
CA ARG A 195 37.79 11.18 -25.46
C ARG A 195 38.11 9.98 -24.57
N GLN A 196 38.68 8.90 -25.13
CA GLN A 196 39.05 7.68 -24.40
C GLN A 196 40.52 7.69 -23.88
N LYS A 197 41.09 8.88 -23.61
CA LYS A 197 42.45 9.06 -23.05
C LYS A 197 42.56 10.19 -22.00
N VAL A 198 41.46 10.52 -21.31
CA VAL A 198 41.44 11.51 -20.20
C VAL A 198 40.82 10.91 -18.91
N ALA A 199 40.55 9.61 -18.89
CA ALA A 199 39.92 8.91 -17.75
C ALA A 199 40.92 8.39 -16.70
N SER A 200 42.19 8.83 -16.71
CA SER A 200 43.24 8.38 -15.78
C SER A 200 43.42 9.32 -14.57
N GLY A 201 42.35 9.98 -14.12
CA GLY A 201 42.43 11.04 -13.09
C GLY A 201 41.14 11.28 -12.30
N MET A 202 40.25 10.27 -12.20
CA MET A 202 39.07 10.35 -11.33
C MET A 202 39.38 9.72 -9.97
N SER A 203 39.12 10.47 -8.89
CA SER A 203 39.21 9.98 -7.51
C SER A 203 38.32 8.76 -7.29
N ALA A 204 38.79 7.79 -6.49
CA ALA A 204 38.04 6.58 -6.13
C ALA A 204 36.63 6.88 -5.57
N LYS A 205 36.49 7.98 -4.80
CA LYS A 205 35.19 8.46 -4.30
C LYS A 205 34.22 8.77 -5.44
N SER A 206 34.66 9.49 -6.47
CA SER A 206 33.85 9.83 -7.64
C SER A 206 33.49 8.60 -8.49
N LYS A 207 34.39 7.60 -8.59
CA LYS A 207 34.05 6.29 -9.19
C LYS A 207 32.94 5.58 -8.38
N ARG A 208 33.07 5.52 -7.06
CA ARG A 208 32.11 4.87 -6.15
C ARG A 208 30.73 5.50 -6.21
N ASP A 209 30.65 6.84 -6.19
CA ASP A 209 29.40 7.58 -6.29
C ASP A 209 28.70 7.30 -7.65
N ARG A 210 29.45 7.30 -8.75
CA ARG A 210 28.93 6.96 -10.08
C ARG A 210 28.47 5.50 -10.20
N ARG A 211 29.19 4.55 -9.57
CA ARG A 211 28.78 3.13 -9.48
C ARG A 211 27.56 2.93 -8.57
N ARG A 212 27.26 3.86 -7.67
CA ARG A 212 26.01 3.89 -6.88
C ARG A 212 24.84 4.45 -7.70
N GLU A 213 25.08 5.50 -8.48
CA GLU A 213 24.12 6.09 -9.43
C GLU A 213 23.68 5.06 -10.48
N PHE A 214 24.62 4.38 -11.15
CA PHE A 214 24.28 3.31 -12.11
C PHE A 214 23.51 2.15 -11.48
N ARG A 215 23.85 1.76 -10.24
CA ARG A 215 23.08 0.76 -9.49
C ARG A 215 21.65 1.22 -9.18
N HIS A 216 21.43 2.51 -8.95
CA HIS A 216 20.10 3.06 -8.71
C HIS A 216 19.22 2.99 -9.97
N VAL A 217 19.75 3.42 -11.13
CA VAL A 217 19.04 3.36 -12.43
C VAL A 217 18.61 1.93 -12.78
N ILE A 218 19.50 0.95 -12.58
CA ILE A 218 19.19 -0.47 -12.84
C ILE A 218 18.16 -1.02 -11.84
N ALA A 219 18.24 -0.63 -10.57
CA ALA A 219 17.24 -1.03 -9.57
C ALA A 219 15.85 -0.44 -9.88
N GLU A 220 15.78 0.82 -10.31
CA GLU A 220 14.52 1.48 -10.70
C GLU A 220 13.87 0.77 -11.90
N TYR A 221 14.66 0.39 -12.91
CA TYR A 221 14.18 -0.35 -14.08
C TYR A 221 13.38 -1.61 -13.68
N TYR A 222 13.96 -2.47 -12.84
CA TYR A 222 13.32 -3.72 -12.41
C TYR A 222 12.19 -3.53 -11.39
N VAL A 223 12.20 -2.45 -10.59
CA VAL A 223 11.13 -2.15 -9.62
C VAL A 223 9.92 -1.48 -10.27
N SER A 224 10.04 -0.99 -11.52
CA SER A 224 8.99 -0.22 -12.22
C SER A 224 7.70 -0.99 -12.58
N GLY A 225 7.63 -2.29 -12.28
CA GLY A 225 6.45 -3.14 -12.47
C GLY A 225 6.30 -3.72 -13.88
N THR A 226 5.55 -4.81 -14.00
CA THR A 226 5.37 -5.54 -15.26
C THR A 226 4.33 -4.89 -16.18
N TRP A 227 4.56 -4.99 -17.49
CA TRP A 227 3.66 -4.47 -18.54
C TRP A 227 3.93 -5.17 -19.88
N PHE A 228 3.12 -4.86 -20.91
CA PHE A 228 3.21 -5.48 -22.24
C PHE A 228 3.49 -4.46 -23.35
N GLY A 229 4.48 -4.78 -24.18
CA GLY A 229 4.76 -4.17 -25.47
C GLY A 229 3.93 -4.79 -26.60
N THR A 230 4.48 -4.80 -27.80
CA THR A 230 3.80 -5.24 -29.03
C THR A 230 3.51 -6.74 -29.04
N SER A 231 2.33 -7.14 -29.53
CA SER A 231 1.91 -8.54 -29.69
C SER A 231 2.97 -9.41 -30.40
N VAL A 232 3.21 -10.60 -29.87
CA VAL A 232 4.17 -11.59 -30.39
C VAL A 232 3.71 -12.10 -31.76
N ALA A 233 2.40 -12.29 -31.95
CA ALA A 233 1.84 -12.66 -33.25
C ALA A 233 2.01 -11.54 -34.29
N LEU A 234 1.83 -10.28 -33.89
CA LEU A 234 2.08 -9.13 -34.76
C LEU A 234 3.56 -9.01 -35.14
N GLN A 235 4.48 -9.18 -34.19
CA GLN A 235 5.93 -9.24 -34.46
C GLN A 235 6.28 -10.35 -35.47
N CYS A 236 5.71 -11.55 -35.30
CA CYS A 236 5.91 -12.66 -36.26
C CYS A 236 5.29 -12.38 -37.65
N TYR A 237 4.19 -11.62 -37.71
CA TYR A 237 3.61 -11.17 -38.98
C TYR A 237 4.47 -10.11 -39.67
N MET A 238 5.10 -9.19 -38.93
CA MET A 238 6.08 -8.25 -39.49
C MET A 238 7.25 -8.99 -40.14
N ILE A 239 7.81 -10.03 -39.49
CA ILE A 239 8.81 -10.92 -40.10
C ILE A 239 8.30 -11.53 -41.42
N ALA A 240 7.06 -12.04 -41.43
CA ALA A 240 6.47 -12.58 -42.66
C ALA A 240 6.27 -11.54 -43.77
N ASN A 241 6.01 -10.27 -43.41
CA ASN A 241 5.83 -9.15 -44.34
C ASN A 241 7.15 -8.71 -44.99
N GLU A 242 8.22 -8.57 -44.21
CA GLU A 242 9.56 -8.26 -44.76
C GLU A 242 10.05 -9.36 -45.70
N LEU A 243 9.78 -10.63 -45.38
CA LEU A 243 10.05 -11.77 -46.27
C LEU A 243 9.13 -11.84 -47.51
N ALA A 244 8.15 -10.93 -47.63
CA ALA A 244 7.09 -10.93 -48.65
C ALA A 244 6.29 -12.24 -48.76
N ARG A 245 6.10 -12.95 -47.63
CA ARG A 245 5.44 -14.28 -47.53
C ARG A 245 4.10 -14.22 -46.78
N THR A 246 3.42 -13.07 -46.77
CA THR A 246 2.15 -12.86 -46.07
C THR A 246 0.96 -13.51 -46.78
N THR A 247 -0.03 -13.96 -45.99
CA THR A 247 -1.30 -14.54 -46.47
C THR A 247 -2.43 -14.10 -45.55
N ASN A 248 -3.68 -14.19 -46.03
CA ASN A 248 -4.88 -13.91 -45.22
C ASN A 248 -4.94 -14.75 -43.92
N ASP A 249 -4.45 -15.99 -43.93
CA ASP A 249 -4.47 -16.83 -42.72
C ASP A 249 -3.42 -16.37 -41.69
N LEU A 250 -2.22 -15.96 -42.14
CA LEU A 250 -1.21 -15.36 -41.26
C LEU A 250 -1.67 -14.02 -40.70
N LEU A 251 -2.32 -13.20 -41.53
CA LEU A 251 -2.92 -11.92 -41.12
C LEU A 251 -4.04 -12.11 -40.09
N TRP A 252 -4.87 -13.15 -40.24
CA TRP A 252 -5.87 -13.49 -39.22
C TRP A 252 -5.26 -13.88 -37.88
N LEU A 253 -4.16 -14.64 -37.87
CA LEU A 253 -3.46 -15.01 -36.65
C LEU A 253 -2.88 -13.78 -35.93
N ALA A 254 -2.31 -12.82 -36.68
CA ALA A 254 -1.83 -11.54 -36.15
C ALA A 254 -2.96 -10.71 -35.52
N ILE A 255 -4.10 -10.62 -36.22
CA ILE A 255 -5.33 -9.97 -35.74
C ILE A 255 -5.79 -10.60 -34.40
N VAL A 256 -5.85 -11.92 -34.31
CA VAL A 256 -6.29 -12.63 -33.10
C VAL A 256 -5.31 -12.41 -31.94
N GLY A 257 -3.99 -12.43 -32.18
CA GLY A 257 -2.99 -12.16 -31.13
C GLY A 257 -3.08 -10.74 -30.57
N LEU A 258 -3.14 -9.72 -31.44
CA LEU A 258 -3.35 -8.33 -31.02
C LEU A 258 -4.68 -8.15 -30.26
N THR A 259 -5.74 -8.82 -30.71
CA THR A 259 -7.06 -8.75 -30.05
C THR A 259 -7.05 -9.40 -28.67
N SER A 260 -6.20 -10.43 -28.42
CA SER A 260 -6.04 -11.02 -27.09
C SER A 260 -5.49 -10.00 -26.09
N GLN A 261 -4.38 -9.34 -26.42
CA GLN A 261 -3.79 -8.32 -25.55
C GLN A 261 -4.76 -7.17 -25.22
N PHE A 262 -5.67 -6.82 -26.14
CA PHE A 262 -6.69 -5.81 -25.92
C PHE A 262 -7.84 -6.28 -25.01
N ILE A 263 -8.29 -7.54 -25.17
CA ILE A 263 -9.32 -8.15 -24.32
C ILE A 263 -8.82 -8.33 -22.89
N ASP A 264 -7.57 -8.77 -22.73
CA ASP A 264 -6.94 -9.03 -21.44
C ASP A 264 -6.48 -7.73 -20.71
N GLU A 265 -6.95 -6.54 -21.14
CA GLU A 265 -6.52 -5.19 -20.71
C GLU A 265 -4.99 -5.03 -20.58
N SER A 266 -4.21 -5.72 -21.43
CA SER A 266 -2.74 -5.74 -21.38
C SER A 266 -2.11 -4.60 -22.19
N ILE A 267 -2.78 -4.15 -23.25
CA ILE A 267 -2.44 -2.93 -24.01
C ILE A 267 -3.57 -1.89 -23.91
N ASP A 268 -3.20 -0.61 -23.99
CA ASP A 268 -4.18 0.47 -24.02
C ASP A 268 -4.90 0.58 -25.37
N SER A 269 -6.02 1.30 -25.38
CA SER A 269 -6.86 1.47 -26.56
C SER A 269 -6.21 2.30 -27.68
N GLU A 270 -5.19 3.10 -27.36
CA GLU A 270 -4.47 3.92 -28.32
C GLU A 270 -3.49 3.06 -29.13
N LYS A 271 -2.64 2.28 -28.45
CA LYS A 271 -1.76 1.26 -29.07
C LYS A 271 -2.55 0.23 -29.88
N TYR A 272 -3.68 -0.26 -29.35
CA TYR A 272 -4.55 -1.15 -30.12
C TYR A 272 -5.03 -0.48 -31.42
N THR A 273 -5.49 0.77 -31.37
CA THR A 273 -5.98 1.50 -32.56
C THR A 273 -4.87 1.76 -33.58
N THR A 274 -3.65 2.06 -33.14
CA THR A 274 -2.48 2.25 -34.02
C THR A 274 -2.13 0.96 -34.77
N HIS A 275 -2.05 -0.17 -34.09
CA HIS A 275 -1.79 -1.47 -34.73
C HIS A 275 -2.98 -1.96 -35.58
N LEU A 276 -4.21 -1.63 -35.17
CA LEU A 276 -5.42 -1.95 -35.94
C LEU A 276 -5.42 -1.27 -37.31
N GLN A 277 -4.94 -0.02 -37.40
CA GLN A 277 -4.83 0.70 -38.68
C GLN A 277 -3.84 0.02 -39.63
N MET A 278 -2.68 -0.41 -39.13
CA MET A 278 -1.69 -1.19 -39.91
C MET A 278 -2.31 -2.48 -40.48
N LEU A 279 -3.00 -3.25 -39.64
CA LEU A 279 -3.66 -4.49 -40.06
C LEU A 279 -4.82 -4.24 -41.04
N TYR A 280 -5.52 -3.10 -40.91
CA TYR A 280 -6.60 -2.72 -41.82
C TYR A 280 -6.10 -2.46 -43.24
N ASP A 281 -4.97 -1.77 -43.38
CA ASP A 281 -4.39 -1.49 -44.70
C ASP A 281 -3.86 -2.78 -45.36
N GLU A 282 -3.36 -3.75 -44.59
CA GLU A 282 -3.04 -5.10 -45.06
C GLU A 282 -4.29 -5.91 -45.46
N VAL A 283 -5.38 -5.86 -44.69
CA VAL A 283 -6.66 -6.51 -45.07
C VAL A 283 -7.18 -5.96 -46.41
N ARG A 284 -7.04 -4.66 -46.66
CA ARG A 284 -7.38 -4.04 -47.96
C ARG A 284 -6.48 -4.50 -49.10
N ARG A 285 -5.18 -4.71 -48.82
CA ARG A 285 -4.19 -5.22 -49.80
C ARG A 285 -4.52 -6.64 -50.26
N PHE A 286 -5.03 -7.51 -49.39
CA PHE A 286 -5.41 -8.88 -49.75
C PHE A 286 -6.80 -9.01 -50.38
N ASN A 287 -7.78 -8.21 -49.96
CA ASN A 287 -9.18 -8.33 -50.41
C ASN A 287 -9.51 -7.50 -51.66
N ILE A 288 -8.61 -7.45 -52.66
CA ILE A 288 -8.84 -6.64 -53.87
C ILE A 288 -10.05 -7.16 -54.66
N GLU A 289 -11.06 -6.31 -54.82
CA GLU A 289 -12.23 -6.60 -55.67
C GLU A 289 -11.84 -6.61 -57.16
N PRO A 290 -12.25 -7.63 -57.96
CA PRO A 290 -11.82 -7.75 -59.36
C PRO A 290 -12.26 -6.64 -60.33
N ASN A 291 -13.14 -5.70 -59.93
CA ASN A 291 -13.88 -4.83 -60.87
C ASN A 291 -13.89 -3.33 -60.49
N GLN A 292 -12.73 -2.66 -60.40
CA GLN A 292 -12.66 -1.18 -60.47
C GLN A 292 -11.55 -0.65 -61.39
N THR A 293 -11.52 -1.11 -62.64
CA THR A 293 -10.93 -0.30 -63.71
C THR A 293 -11.90 0.82 -64.12
N SER A 294 -11.38 2.05 -64.20
CA SER A 294 -12.00 3.30 -64.69
C SER A 294 -12.90 4.11 -63.76
N SER A 295 -12.29 4.91 -62.89
CA SER A 295 -12.32 6.38 -63.05
C SER A 295 -11.23 7.06 -62.20
N ARG A 296 -10.54 8.04 -62.78
CA ARG A 296 -9.40 8.73 -62.16
C ARG A 296 -9.75 10.22 -62.04
N SER A 297 -9.96 10.72 -60.84
CA SER A 297 -9.98 12.16 -60.56
C SER A 297 -9.50 12.43 -59.13
N GLN A 298 -8.65 13.45 -59.00
CA GLN A 298 -7.95 13.79 -57.75
C GLN A 298 -8.76 14.77 -56.91
N SER A 299 -8.76 14.57 -55.58
CA SER A 299 -8.64 15.69 -54.64
C SER A 299 -8.02 15.20 -53.34
N SER A 300 -7.09 15.98 -52.80
CA SER A 300 -6.26 15.62 -51.64
C SER A 300 -6.33 16.70 -50.56
N THR A 301 -7.32 16.62 -49.68
CA THR A 301 -7.35 17.39 -48.43
C THR A 301 -8.28 16.73 -47.40
N PHE A 302 -7.81 16.57 -46.16
CA PHE A 302 -8.54 16.08 -44.98
C PHE A 302 -9.39 14.79 -45.17
N LEU A 303 -8.83 13.65 -44.75
CA LEU A 303 -9.50 12.35 -44.78
C LEU A 303 -10.63 12.26 -43.74
N SER A 304 -11.84 12.64 -44.14
CA SER A 304 -13.06 12.12 -43.52
C SER A 304 -13.18 10.63 -43.85
N PHE A 305 -13.16 9.78 -42.83
CA PHE A 305 -13.42 8.34 -42.98
C PHE A 305 -14.80 8.10 -43.61
N PRO A 306 -14.99 7.06 -44.44
CA PRO A 306 -16.31 6.72 -44.97
C PRO A 306 -17.26 6.39 -43.82
N SER A 307 -18.35 7.14 -43.70
CA SER A 307 -19.49 6.72 -42.88
C SER A 307 -20.05 5.43 -43.47
N SER A 308 -20.15 4.39 -42.66
CA SER A 308 -20.72 3.10 -43.06
C SER A 308 -22.19 3.25 -43.50
N THR A 309 -22.41 3.34 -44.81
CA THR A 309 -23.74 3.18 -45.42
C THR A 309 -24.01 1.70 -45.67
N ASN A 310 -25.23 1.26 -45.36
CA ASN A 310 -25.66 -0.14 -45.48
C ASN A 310 -26.02 -0.50 -46.94
N ASP A 311 -25.09 -0.35 -47.88
CA ASP A 311 -25.30 -0.79 -49.26
C ASP A 311 -24.98 -2.28 -49.42
N GLU A 312 -25.97 -3.12 -49.09
CA GLU A 312 -25.96 -4.59 -49.27
C GLU A 312 -26.03 -5.05 -50.74
N SER A 313 -25.79 -4.18 -51.73
CA SER A 313 -26.09 -4.45 -53.15
C SER A 313 -25.00 -5.20 -53.93
N ASP A 314 -23.75 -5.23 -53.46
CA ASP A 314 -22.65 -5.93 -54.14
C ASP A 314 -22.14 -7.12 -53.31
N ILE A 315 -22.78 -8.27 -53.49
CA ILE A 315 -22.28 -9.57 -53.00
C ILE A 315 -21.45 -10.20 -54.12
N PRO A 316 -20.10 -10.17 -54.07
CA PRO A 316 -19.30 -10.98 -54.97
C PRO A 316 -19.60 -12.46 -54.71
N SER A 317 -19.89 -13.21 -55.79
CA SER A 317 -20.25 -14.63 -55.75
C SER A 317 -19.18 -15.44 -55.03
N THR A 318 -19.45 -15.77 -53.76
CA THR A 318 -18.43 -16.28 -52.84
C THR A 318 -18.12 -17.73 -53.20
N SER A 319 -16.96 -17.99 -53.79
CA SER A 319 -16.48 -19.36 -53.98
C SER A 319 -16.36 -20.05 -52.61
N SER A 320 -16.75 -21.33 -52.53
CA SER A 320 -16.94 -22.05 -51.26
C SER A 320 -15.69 -22.15 -50.36
N ASN A 321 -14.51 -21.82 -50.89
CA ASN A 321 -13.21 -21.90 -50.23
C ASN A 321 -12.56 -20.54 -49.94
N ASN A 322 -13.11 -19.41 -50.41
CA ASN A 322 -12.49 -18.12 -50.17
C ASN A 322 -12.79 -17.62 -48.76
N ILE A 323 -11.75 -17.59 -47.93
CA ILE A 323 -11.74 -16.99 -46.60
C ILE A 323 -11.56 -15.47 -46.77
N VAL A 324 -12.53 -14.70 -46.31
CA VAL A 324 -12.53 -13.24 -46.39
C VAL A 324 -12.52 -12.65 -44.98
N ILE A 325 -11.60 -11.73 -44.72
CA ILE A 325 -11.54 -10.95 -43.48
C ILE A 325 -12.23 -9.60 -43.74
N ARG A 326 -13.24 -9.25 -42.96
CA ARG A 326 -13.93 -7.96 -43.02
C ARG A 326 -13.51 -7.08 -41.85
N PHE A 327 -13.48 -5.77 -42.07
CA PHE A 327 -13.35 -4.77 -41.01
C PHE A 327 -14.76 -4.35 -40.57
N GLU A 328 -15.10 -4.57 -39.31
CA GLU A 328 -16.43 -4.31 -38.77
C GLU A 328 -16.35 -3.62 -37.40
N ASP A 329 -17.40 -2.88 -37.04
CA ASP A 329 -17.58 -2.35 -35.70
C ASP A 329 -18.11 -3.47 -34.79
N GLU A 330 -17.36 -3.81 -33.74
CA GLU A 330 -17.69 -4.80 -32.72
C GLU A 330 -18.21 -4.17 -31.43
N TYR A 331 -18.89 -5.00 -30.62
CA TYR A 331 -19.44 -4.58 -29.34
C TYR A 331 -18.57 -5.03 -28.17
N ARG A 332 -18.44 -4.19 -27.13
CA ARG A 332 -17.79 -4.54 -25.84
C ARG A 332 -18.61 -5.53 -24.98
N PHE A 333 -19.60 -6.20 -25.57
CA PHE A 333 -20.28 -7.33 -24.96
C PHE A 333 -19.91 -8.65 -25.65
N MET A 334 -19.56 -9.64 -24.84
CA MET A 334 -18.93 -10.91 -25.21
C MET A 334 -19.88 -11.82 -25.97
N LEU A 335 -19.35 -12.53 -26.98
CA LEU A 335 -20.01 -13.66 -27.63
C LEU A 335 -21.40 -13.34 -28.22
N PHE A 336 -21.63 -12.10 -28.64
CA PHE A 336 -22.94 -11.64 -29.16
C PHE A 336 -23.50 -12.56 -30.25
N ARG A 337 -22.64 -13.04 -31.17
CA ARG A 337 -23.05 -13.91 -32.29
C ARG A 337 -23.42 -15.34 -31.86
N HIS A 338 -23.09 -15.73 -30.63
CA HIS A 338 -23.29 -17.07 -30.07
C HIS A 338 -24.29 -17.10 -28.90
N TRP A 339 -24.55 -15.96 -28.27
CA TRP A 339 -25.52 -15.79 -27.19
C TRP A 339 -26.79 -15.08 -27.64
N SER A 340 -27.73 -14.92 -26.70
CA SER A 340 -28.79 -13.93 -26.83
C SER A 340 -28.24 -12.52 -26.56
N LEU A 341 -28.87 -11.47 -27.09
CA LEU A 341 -28.47 -10.09 -26.79
C LEU A 341 -28.52 -9.82 -25.27
N TYR A 342 -29.54 -10.36 -24.59
CA TYR A 342 -29.67 -10.24 -23.14
C TYR A 342 -28.51 -10.91 -22.39
N ASP A 343 -28.21 -12.18 -22.69
CA ASP A 343 -27.16 -12.93 -21.99
C ASP A 343 -25.77 -12.32 -22.25
N SER A 344 -25.52 -11.92 -23.50
CA SER A 344 -24.29 -11.23 -23.88
C SER A 344 -24.09 -9.96 -23.06
N MET A 345 -25.10 -9.07 -22.99
CA MET A 345 -25.02 -7.86 -22.17
C MET A 345 -24.99 -8.17 -20.65
N PHE A 346 -25.66 -9.22 -20.18
CA PHE A 346 -25.73 -9.60 -18.77
C PHE A 346 -24.41 -10.20 -18.24
N HIS A 347 -23.62 -10.85 -19.09
CA HIS A 347 -22.39 -11.54 -18.69
C HIS A 347 -21.09 -10.79 -19.04
N SER A 348 -21.19 -9.60 -19.64
CA SER A 348 -20.04 -8.83 -20.10
C SER A 348 -19.53 -7.82 -19.08
N ASP A 349 -18.25 -7.90 -18.75
CA ASP A 349 -17.58 -7.10 -17.71
C ASP A 349 -17.85 -5.59 -17.85
N TYR A 350 -17.77 -5.04 -19.08
CA TYR A 350 -18.05 -3.63 -19.37
C TYR A 350 -19.50 -3.22 -19.02
N VAL A 351 -20.49 -4.02 -19.43
CA VAL A 351 -21.91 -3.69 -19.23
C VAL A 351 -22.34 -3.98 -17.79
N VAL A 352 -21.85 -5.08 -17.20
CA VAL A 352 -22.12 -5.47 -15.81
C VAL A 352 -21.59 -4.44 -14.82
N SER A 353 -20.36 -3.95 -15.02
CA SER A 353 -19.75 -2.91 -14.18
C SER A 353 -20.51 -1.58 -14.29
N LYS A 354 -20.75 -1.09 -15.51
CA LYS A 354 -21.46 0.19 -15.75
C LYS A 354 -22.89 0.21 -15.22
N LEU A 355 -23.69 -0.82 -15.52
CA LEU A 355 -25.09 -0.86 -15.09
C LEU A 355 -25.28 -1.40 -13.65
N GLY A 356 -24.23 -1.94 -13.04
CA GLY A 356 -24.28 -2.51 -11.69
C GLY A 356 -25.18 -3.75 -11.59
N ILE A 357 -25.12 -4.65 -12.58
CA ILE A 357 -26.07 -5.75 -12.82
C ILE A 357 -26.16 -6.76 -11.66
N TRP A 358 -25.16 -6.83 -10.77
CA TRP A 358 -25.25 -7.58 -9.50
C TRP A 358 -26.46 -7.15 -8.66
N LYS A 359 -26.85 -5.87 -8.69
CA LYS A 359 -28.09 -5.38 -8.04
C LYS A 359 -29.31 -5.56 -8.93
N GLU A 360 -30.45 -5.87 -8.33
CA GLU A 360 -31.73 -5.97 -9.04
C GLU A 360 -32.10 -4.65 -9.78
N ARG A 361 -31.74 -3.49 -9.22
CA ARG A 361 -31.86 -2.19 -9.91
C ARG A 361 -31.07 -2.15 -11.23
N GLY A 362 -29.87 -2.74 -11.28
CA GLY A 362 -29.06 -2.82 -12.49
C GLY A 362 -29.68 -3.75 -13.54
N LYS A 363 -30.20 -4.91 -13.11
CA LYS A 363 -30.95 -5.83 -13.99
C LYS A 363 -32.18 -5.15 -14.61
N ARG A 364 -32.96 -4.42 -13.81
CA ARG A 364 -34.09 -3.61 -14.30
C ARG A 364 -33.62 -2.46 -15.21
N SER A 365 -32.45 -1.86 -14.96
CA SER A 365 -31.88 -0.82 -15.83
C SER A 365 -31.54 -1.36 -17.23
N LEU A 366 -30.92 -2.54 -17.32
CA LEU A 366 -30.68 -3.23 -18.60
C LEU A 366 -31.99 -3.51 -19.35
N MET A 367 -33.00 -4.06 -18.66
CA MET A 367 -34.33 -4.31 -19.26
C MET A 367 -34.99 -3.01 -19.76
N ASN A 368 -34.91 -1.92 -18.99
CA ASN A 368 -35.44 -0.62 -19.38
C ASN A 368 -34.70 -0.03 -20.59
N MET A 369 -33.39 -0.26 -20.71
CA MET A 369 -32.60 0.16 -21.87
C MET A 369 -33.01 -0.61 -23.14
N LEU A 370 -33.16 -1.94 -23.06
CA LEU A 370 -33.66 -2.76 -24.17
C LEU A 370 -35.07 -2.31 -24.61
N ALA A 371 -35.97 -2.09 -23.65
CA ALA A 371 -37.30 -1.56 -23.90
C ALA A 371 -37.27 -0.16 -24.55
N LYS A 372 -36.34 0.71 -24.15
CA LYS A 372 -36.17 2.06 -24.72
C LYS A 372 -35.60 2.05 -26.14
N MET A 373 -34.82 1.03 -26.51
CA MET A 373 -34.43 0.80 -27.91
C MET A 373 -35.62 0.36 -28.79
N GLY A 374 -36.65 -0.22 -28.17
CA GLY A 374 -37.87 -0.71 -28.82
C GLY A 374 -37.88 -2.21 -29.04
N PHE A 375 -36.98 -2.96 -28.39
CA PHE A 375 -36.90 -4.42 -28.52
C PHE A 375 -37.72 -5.12 -27.43
N SER A 376 -38.46 -6.18 -27.78
CA SER A 376 -39.10 -7.01 -26.77
C SER A 376 -38.07 -7.85 -26.02
N LEU A 377 -38.37 -8.18 -24.75
CA LEU A 377 -37.49 -9.06 -23.96
C LEU A 377 -37.36 -10.45 -24.59
N HIS A 378 -38.41 -10.93 -25.27
CA HIS A 378 -38.43 -12.23 -25.95
C HIS A 378 -37.45 -12.26 -27.13
N GLU A 379 -37.45 -11.23 -27.99
CA GLU A 379 -36.48 -11.10 -29.09
C GLU A 379 -35.04 -10.97 -28.57
N CYS A 380 -34.84 -10.18 -27.51
CA CYS A 380 -33.53 -10.05 -26.86
C CYS A 380 -33.00 -11.35 -26.23
N GLN A 381 -33.87 -12.31 -25.93
CA GLN A 381 -33.54 -13.64 -25.39
C GLN A 381 -33.34 -14.71 -26.47
N GLN A 382 -33.65 -14.42 -27.74
CA GLN A 382 -33.31 -15.31 -28.85
C GLN A 382 -31.81 -15.26 -29.13
N ILE A 383 -31.22 -16.42 -29.42
CA ILE A 383 -29.83 -16.53 -29.87
C ILE A 383 -29.68 -15.75 -31.18
N TYR A 384 -28.60 -14.98 -31.32
CA TYR A 384 -28.35 -14.11 -32.47
C TYR A 384 -28.65 -14.74 -33.83
N VAL A 385 -28.31 -16.01 -34.07
CA VAL A 385 -28.61 -16.70 -35.34
C VAL A 385 -30.11 -16.62 -35.70
N TYR A 386 -31.00 -16.83 -34.73
CA TYR A 386 -32.46 -16.86 -34.90
C TYR A 386 -33.17 -15.51 -34.66
N MET A 387 -32.44 -14.51 -34.17
CA MET A 387 -32.94 -13.15 -33.97
C MET A 387 -33.34 -12.50 -35.30
N ASP A 388 -34.39 -11.68 -35.27
CA ASP A 388 -34.94 -11.04 -36.47
C ASP A 388 -33.89 -10.18 -37.22
N VAL A 389 -33.98 -10.20 -38.56
CA VAL A 389 -33.04 -9.53 -39.46
C VAL A 389 -33.18 -8.01 -39.36
N GLU A 390 -34.40 -7.50 -39.21
CA GLU A 390 -34.62 -6.07 -39.03
C GLU A 390 -34.01 -5.58 -37.72
N LEU A 391 -34.19 -6.35 -36.63
CA LEU A 391 -33.59 -6.05 -35.32
C LEU A 391 -32.06 -5.99 -35.40
N LYS A 392 -31.42 -6.94 -36.11
CA LYS A 392 -29.97 -6.93 -36.36
C LYS A 392 -29.51 -5.65 -37.10
N LYS A 393 -30.27 -5.21 -38.12
CA LYS A 393 -29.94 -4.02 -38.92
C LYS A 393 -30.04 -2.72 -38.11
N ILE A 394 -31.06 -2.58 -37.26
CA ILE A 394 -31.26 -1.36 -36.46
C ILE A 394 -30.48 -1.34 -35.14
N LEU A 395 -29.97 -2.49 -34.66
CA LEU A 395 -29.31 -2.63 -33.35
C LEU A 395 -28.22 -1.57 -33.11
N ARG A 396 -27.33 -1.36 -34.09
CA ARG A 396 -26.24 -0.39 -33.98
C ARG A 396 -26.75 1.04 -33.74
N GLN A 397 -27.65 1.51 -34.62
CA GLN A 397 -28.23 2.86 -34.52
C GLN A 397 -28.97 3.07 -33.19
N LYS A 398 -29.61 2.01 -32.67
CA LYS A 398 -30.28 2.02 -31.37
C LYS A 398 -29.30 2.06 -30.20
N LEU A 399 -28.19 1.33 -30.28
CA LEU A 399 -27.13 1.39 -29.26
C LEU A 399 -26.47 2.78 -29.24
N GLU A 400 -26.08 3.33 -30.39
CA GLU A 400 -25.46 4.66 -30.49
C GLU A 400 -26.37 5.78 -29.92
N SER A 401 -27.69 5.67 -30.11
CA SER A 401 -28.65 6.67 -29.62
C SER A 401 -29.09 6.49 -28.16
N VAL A 402 -29.10 5.25 -27.62
CA VAL A 402 -29.65 4.94 -26.28
C VAL A 402 -28.56 4.64 -25.25
N ALA A 403 -27.47 3.97 -25.60
CA ALA A 403 -26.46 3.50 -24.65
C ALA A 403 -25.74 4.62 -23.86
N PRO A 404 -25.39 5.79 -24.44
CA PRO A 404 -24.79 6.90 -23.69
C PRO A 404 -25.66 7.42 -22.54
N GLN A 405 -26.99 7.31 -22.67
CA GLN A 405 -27.95 7.72 -21.64
C GLN A 405 -27.89 6.84 -20.37
N TYR A 406 -27.20 5.70 -20.46
CA TYR A 406 -26.94 4.77 -19.37
C TYR A 406 -25.44 4.70 -18.99
N GLY A 407 -24.60 5.61 -19.49
CA GLY A 407 -23.16 5.66 -19.22
C GLY A 407 -22.33 4.61 -19.97
N LEU A 408 -22.85 4.09 -21.09
CA LEU A 408 -22.21 3.09 -21.95
C LEU A 408 -21.62 3.75 -23.21
N ASP A 409 -20.82 4.80 -23.02
CA ASP A 409 -20.37 5.70 -24.10
C ASP A 409 -19.45 5.03 -25.13
N ASN A 410 -18.68 4.02 -24.70
CA ASN A 410 -17.65 3.34 -25.51
C ASN A 410 -18.03 1.88 -25.82
N ILE A 411 -19.32 1.59 -25.96
CA ILE A 411 -19.82 0.22 -26.16
C ILE A 411 -19.43 -0.39 -27.52
N ILE A 412 -19.03 0.42 -28.50
CA ILE A 412 -18.57 0.00 -29.83
C ILE A 412 -17.06 0.22 -29.93
N TYR A 413 -16.35 -0.70 -30.59
CA TYR A 413 -14.94 -0.56 -30.96
C TYR A 413 -14.67 -1.25 -32.31
N ARG A 414 -13.66 -0.83 -33.05
CA ARG A 414 -13.33 -1.43 -34.36
C ARG A 414 -12.54 -2.72 -34.22
N SER A 415 -12.86 -3.70 -35.06
CA SER A 415 -12.22 -5.01 -35.09
C SER A 415 -12.38 -5.68 -36.45
N PHE A 416 -12.10 -6.98 -36.52
CA PHE A 416 -12.19 -7.79 -37.73
C PHE A 416 -13.05 -9.04 -37.54
N VAL A 417 -13.66 -9.49 -38.63
CA VAL A 417 -14.50 -10.70 -38.70
C VAL A 417 -14.03 -11.58 -39.86
N ARG A 418 -13.74 -12.86 -39.58
CA ARG A 418 -13.39 -13.86 -40.59
C ARG A 418 -14.66 -14.60 -41.01
N GLN A 419 -14.94 -14.59 -42.32
CA GLN A 419 -16.04 -15.33 -42.92
C GLN A 419 -15.55 -16.70 -43.40
N HIS A 420 -16.06 -17.79 -42.80
CA HIS A 420 -15.76 -19.18 -43.18
C HIS A 420 -16.78 -19.68 -44.22
N GLY A 421 -16.75 -19.07 -45.41
CA GLY A 421 -17.69 -19.34 -46.51
C GLY A 421 -19.14 -19.11 -46.08
N TYR A 422 -19.98 -20.13 -46.23
CA TYR A 422 -21.39 -20.12 -45.79
C TYR A 422 -21.63 -20.73 -44.40
N LYS A 423 -20.58 -21.19 -43.69
CA LYS A 423 -20.75 -21.93 -42.42
C LYS A 423 -21.03 -21.00 -41.24
N CYS A 424 -20.19 -20.00 -41.04
CA CYS A 424 -20.34 -18.96 -40.02
C CYS A 424 -19.36 -17.80 -40.27
N SER A 425 -19.65 -16.67 -39.64
CA SER A 425 -18.66 -15.61 -39.36
C SER A 425 -18.19 -15.73 -37.91
N ILE A 426 -16.92 -15.42 -37.66
CA ILE A 426 -16.31 -15.37 -36.33
C ILE A 426 -15.56 -14.05 -36.20
N SER A 427 -15.86 -13.28 -35.15
CA SER A 427 -15.08 -12.07 -34.83
C SER A 427 -13.73 -12.43 -34.22
N ALA A 428 -12.75 -11.52 -34.31
CA ALA A 428 -11.44 -11.73 -33.69
C ALA A 428 -11.57 -11.93 -32.16
N SER A 429 -12.51 -11.23 -31.52
CA SER A 429 -12.78 -11.35 -30.09
C SER A 429 -13.44 -12.69 -29.73
N ASP A 430 -14.42 -13.17 -30.50
CA ASP A 430 -15.00 -14.50 -30.33
C ASP A 430 -13.92 -15.59 -30.44
N ALA A 431 -13.01 -15.48 -31.43
CA ALA A 431 -11.89 -16.41 -31.58
C ALA A 431 -10.97 -16.44 -30.34
N VAL A 432 -10.58 -15.27 -29.81
CA VAL A 432 -9.80 -15.16 -28.57
C VAL A 432 -10.52 -15.84 -27.40
N TYR A 433 -11.81 -15.56 -27.19
CA TYR A 433 -12.59 -16.15 -26.10
C TYR A 433 -12.65 -17.68 -26.20
N GLY A 434 -12.84 -18.23 -27.40
CA GLY A 434 -12.84 -19.67 -27.63
C GLY A 434 -11.48 -20.34 -27.37
N LEU A 435 -10.39 -19.75 -27.86
CA LEU A 435 -9.02 -20.26 -27.67
C LEU A 435 -8.57 -20.15 -26.20
N SER A 436 -8.82 -19.00 -25.57
CA SER A 436 -8.49 -18.74 -24.17
C SER A 436 -9.23 -19.71 -23.22
N ALA A 437 -10.48 -20.07 -23.53
CA ALA A 437 -11.22 -21.10 -22.81
C ALA A 437 -10.62 -22.50 -22.98
N LEU A 438 -10.24 -22.89 -24.21
CA LEU A 438 -9.60 -24.18 -24.48
C LEU A 438 -8.27 -24.33 -23.74
N LEU A 439 -7.46 -23.26 -23.65
CA LEU A 439 -6.23 -23.23 -22.87
C LEU A 439 -6.51 -23.37 -21.36
N SER A 440 -7.40 -22.51 -20.83
CA SER A 440 -7.59 -22.31 -19.39
C SER A 440 -8.35 -23.40 -18.63
N ALA A 441 -9.15 -24.22 -19.31
CA ALA A 441 -10.12 -25.07 -18.63
C ALA A 441 -9.55 -26.42 -18.18
N ALA A 442 -9.46 -26.62 -16.87
CA ALA A 442 -9.16 -27.92 -16.28
C ALA A 442 -10.23 -28.98 -16.70
N PRO A 443 -9.84 -30.24 -16.98
CA PRO A 443 -10.80 -31.30 -17.34
C PRO A 443 -11.91 -31.50 -16.30
N GLU A 444 -11.60 -31.31 -15.01
CA GLU A 444 -12.57 -31.36 -13.90
C GLU A 444 -13.60 -30.23 -13.98
N ALA A 445 -13.18 -29.02 -14.36
CA ALA A 445 -14.07 -27.89 -14.58
C ALA A 445 -15.01 -28.14 -15.76
N CYS A 446 -14.50 -28.69 -16.88
CA CYS A 446 -15.34 -29.07 -18.03
C CYS A 446 -16.42 -30.09 -17.65
N ASN A 447 -16.05 -31.13 -16.90
CA ASN A 447 -16.99 -32.14 -16.41
C ASN A 447 -18.08 -31.52 -15.51
N ARG A 448 -17.72 -30.61 -14.59
CA ARG A 448 -18.69 -29.91 -13.72
C ARG A 448 -19.63 -28.98 -14.50
N LEU A 449 -19.14 -28.34 -15.55
CA LEU A 449 -19.92 -27.46 -16.43
C LEU A 449 -20.77 -28.25 -17.45
N GLY A 450 -20.65 -29.58 -17.49
CA GLY A 450 -21.38 -30.44 -18.43
C GLY A 450 -20.91 -30.32 -19.89
N VAL A 451 -19.73 -29.72 -20.13
CA VAL A 451 -19.20 -29.48 -21.48
C VAL A 451 -18.18 -30.55 -21.82
N THR A 452 -18.53 -31.45 -22.75
CA THR A 452 -17.62 -32.51 -23.21
C THR A 452 -16.76 -32.00 -24.37
N ILE A 453 -15.44 -31.98 -24.19
CA ILE A 453 -14.46 -31.59 -25.20
C ILE A 453 -13.63 -32.81 -25.62
N LYS A 454 -13.39 -32.95 -26.92
CA LYS A 454 -12.49 -33.97 -27.47
C LYS A 454 -11.05 -33.46 -27.40
N TRP A 455 -10.42 -33.65 -26.24
CA TRP A 455 -9.02 -33.33 -26.02
C TRP A 455 -8.09 -34.20 -26.87
N ASN A 456 -7.00 -33.62 -27.37
CA ASN A 456 -5.98 -34.37 -28.09
C ASN A 456 -5.33 -35.43 -27.16
N PRO A 457 -5.17 -36.68 -27.65
CA PRO A 457 -4.42 -37.70 -26.92
C PRO A 457 -2.93 -37.37 -26.97
N ILE A 458 -2.32 -37.10 -25.81
CA ILE A 458 -0.88 -37.23 -25.66
C ILE A 458 -0.58 -38.72 -25.83
N GLY A 459 0.07 -39.12 -26.94
CA GLY A 459 0.67 -40.44 -27.06
C GLY A 459 1.72 -40.62 -25.96
N ASN A 460 2.01 -41.86 -25.55
CA ASN A 460 2.93 -42.21 -24.44
C ASN A 460 4.38 -41.76 -24.69
N SER A 461 4.62 -40.46 -24.73
CA SER A 461 5.93 -39.84 -24.65
C SER A 461 6.42 -39.96 -23.21
N ARG A 462 7.70 -40.26 -23.04
CA ARG A 462 8.30 -40.77 -21.79
C ARG A 462 8.48 -39.70 -20.71
N VAL A 463 7.37 -39.13 -20.25
CA VAL A 463 7.26 -38.42 -18.96
C VAL A 463 6.30 -39.19 -18.04
N ALA A 464 6.41 -40.52 -18.12
CA ALA A 464 6.09 -41.41 -17.01
C ALA A 464 7.42 -41.74 -16.35
N SER A 465 7.88 -40.88 -15.44
CA SER A 465 8.67 -41.36 -14.32
C SER A 465 7.77 -42.27 -13.49
N ASP A 466 8.28 -43.41 -13.00
CA ASP A 466 7.53 -44.32 -12.11
C ASP A 466 7.27 -43.74 -10.70
N ASP A 467 7.42 -42.43 -10.54
CA ASP A 467 7.24 -41.72 -9.27
C ASP A 467 5.81 -41.18 -9.18
N ALA A 468 5.06 -41.66 -8.17
CA ALA A 468 3.64 -41.35 -7.96
C ALA A 468 3.37 -39.89 -7.50
N SER A 469 4.40 -39.05 -7.54
CA SER A 469 4.44 -37.65 -7.14
C SER A 469 4.08 -36.68 -8.27
N GLN A 470 4.29 -37.05 -9.55
CA GLN A 470 4.10 -36.14 -10.68
C GLN A 470 2.63 -36.07 -11.15
N VAL A 471 2.00 -34.92 -10.89
CA VAL A 471 0.64 -34.62 -11.35
C VAL A 471 0.58 -34.59 -12.89
N PRO A 472 -0.40 -35.25 -13.55
CA PRO A 472 -0.52 -35.23 -15.00
C PRO A 472 -0.68 -33.81 -15.57
N LYS A 473 0.26 -33.37 -16.41
CA LYS A 473 0.25 -32.06 -17.10
C LYS A 473 -0.89 -31.96 -18.14
N TRP A 474 -2.13 -31.83 -17.67
CA TRP A 474 -3.33 -31.74 -18.51
C TRP A 474 -3.34 -30.51 -19.42
N TRP A 475 -2.75 -29.40 -18.97
CA TRP A 475 -2.63 -28.15 -19.73
C TRP A 475 -1.87 -28.35 -21.06
N LEU A 476 -0.99 -29.35 -21.15
CA LEU A 476 -0.30 -29.69 -22.40
C LEU A 476 -1.27 -30.25 -23.45
N LYS A 477 -2.31 -31.00 -23.03
CA LYS A 477 -3.40 -31.43 -23.92
C LYS A 477 -4.19 -30.22 -24.41
N ASN A 478 -4.46 -29.29 -23.51
CA ASN A 478 -5.18 -28.05 -23.81
C ASN A 478 -4.42 -27.20 -24.83
N PHE A 479 -3.10 -27.03 -24.67
CA PHE A 479 -2.26 -26.32 -25.64
C PHE A 479 -2.40 -26.88 -27.05
N TYR A 480 -2.15 -28.18 -27.26
CA TYR A 480 -2.25 -28.77 -28.60
C TYR A 480 -3.69 -28.77 -29.13
N THR A 481 -4.70 -28.89 -28.26
CA THR A 481 -6.12 -28.80 -28.64
C THR A 481 -6.48 -27.38 -29.10
N ALA A 482 -5.97 -26.33 -28.42
CA ALA A 482 -6.13 -24.94 -28.84
C ALA A 482 -5.34 -24.62 -30.12
N PHE A 483 -4.14 -25.18 -30.27
CA PHE A 483 -3.29 -25.02 -31.46
C PHE A 483 -3.96 -25.60 -32.72
N ASP A 484 -4.60 -26.76 -32.60
CA ASP A 484 -5.39 -27.33 -33.69
C ASP A 484 -6.70 -26.57 -33.93
N ALA A 485 -7.27 -25.93 -32.90
CA ALA A 485 -8.48 -25.11 -33.03
C ALA A 485 -8.30 -23.84 -33.87
N LEU A 486 -7.06 -23.39 -34.11
CA LEU A 486 -6.75 -22.29 -35.05
C LEU A 486 -7.25 -22.58 -36.48
N ASP A 487 -7.18 -23.84 -36.90
CA ASP A 487 -7.63 -24.32 -38.22
C ASP A 487 -8.93 -25.15 -38.15
N ASN A 488 -9.22 -25.75 -36.99
CA ASN A 488 -10.37 -26.61 -36.77
C ASN A 488 -11.58 -25.86 -36.19
N LEU A 489 -12.41 -25.32 -37.09
CA LEU A 489 -13.63 -24.57 -36.75
C LEU A 489 -14.58 -25.28 -35.75
N PRO A 490 -14.96 -26.57 -35.92
CA PRO A 490 -15.74 -27.30 -34.90
C PRO A 490 -15.11 -27.35 -33.50
N LEU A 491 -13.78 -27.39 -33.42
CA LEU A 491 -13.06 -27.40 -32.14
C LEU A 491 -13.10 -26.01 -31.49
N LEU A 492 -12.91 -24.94 -32.28
CA LEU A 492 -13.10 -23.56 -31.83
C LEU A 492 -14.54 -23.31 -31.35
N GLN A 493 -15.55 -23.83 -32.05
CA GLN A 493 -16.96 -23.78 -31.62
C GLN A 493 -17.19 -24.50 -30.29
N SER A 494 -16.48 -25.59 -30.02
CA SER A 494 -16.52 -26.28 -28.71
C SER A 494 -15.89 -25.42 -27.61
N GLY A 495 -14.80 -24.70 -27.92
CA GLY A 495 -14.19 -23.69 -27.05
C GLY A 495 -15.11 -22.51 -26.73
N LEU A 496 -15.88 -22.03 -27.70
CA LEU A 496 -16.89 -20.98 -27.52
C LEU A 496 -17.98 -21.41 -26.52
N GLN A 497 -18.52 -22.63 -26.67
CA GLN A 497 -19.52 -23.17 -25.73
C GLN A 497 -18.97 -23.31 -24.30
N LEU A 498 -17.70 -23.72 -24.17
CA LEU A 498 -17.00 -23.75 -22.89
C LEU A 498 -16.84 -22.35 -22.29
N CYS A 499 -16.42 -21.36 -23.09
CA CYS A 499 -16.27 -19.98 -22.65
C CYS A 499 -17.58 -19.40 -22.09
N MET A 500 -18.72 -19.68 -22.72
CA MET A 500 -20.05 -19.27 -22.25
C MET A 500 -20.34 -19.78 -20.83
N GLN A 501 -19.98 -21.04 -20.52
CA GLN A 501 -20.19 -21.61 -19.19
C GLN A 501 -19.16 -21.11 -18.15
N LEU A 502 -17.91 -20.92 -18.56
CA LEU A 502 -16.87 -20.32 -17.71
C LEU A 502 -17.25 -18.88 -17.32
N GLN A 503 -17.68 -18.05 -18.26
CA GLN A 503 -18.07 -16.65 -17.98
C GLN A 503 -19.32 -16.59 -17.08
N ARG A 504 -20.26 -17.53 -17.23
CA ARG A 504 -21.38 -17.70 -16.29
C ARG A 504 -20.90 -17.98 -14.86
N ALA A 505 -19.87 -18.82 -14.69
CA ALA A 505 -19.28 -19.10 -13.38
C ALA A 505 -18.53 -17.88 -12.82
N VAL A 506 -17.72 -17.17 -13.63
CA VAL A 506 -17.04 -15.91 -13.25
C VAL A 506 -18.05 -14.88 -12.72
N VAL A 507 -19.10 -14.59 -13.49
CA VAL A 507 -20.12 -13.61 -13.09
C VAL A 507 -20.92 -14.08 -11.87
N ARG A 508 -21.26 -15.38 -11.77
CA ARG A 508 -21.94 -15.95 -10.60
C ARG A 508 -21.11 -15.81 -9.33
N GLN A 509 -19.82 -16.17 -9.38
CA GLN A 509 -18.92 -16.08 -8.24
C GLN A 509 -18.61 -14.62 -7.88
N GLY A 510 -18.42 -13.74 -8.87
CA GLY A 510 -18.21 -12.31 -8.66
C GLY A 510 -19.40 -11.62 -7.99
N ILE A 511 -20.63 -11.93 -8.43
CA ILE A 511 -21.86 -11.49 -7.74
C ILE A 511 -21.90 -12.04 -6.31
N ALA A 512 -21.62 -13.33 -6.10
CA ALA A 512 -21.64 -13.94 -4.77
C ALA A 512 -20.62 -13.30 -3.80
N LEU A 513 -19.41 -12.96 -4.25
CA LEU A 513 -18.40 -12.26 -3.44
C LEU A 513 -18.82 -10.82 -3.09
N ILE A 514 -19.51 -10.14 -4.01
CA ILE A 514 -20.04 -8.80 -3.82
C ILE A 514 -21.22 -8.79 -2.83
N ASP A 515 -22.16 -9.73 -2.98
CA ASP A 515 -23.39 -9.79 -2.19
C ASP A 515 -23.15 -10.34 -0.77
N LYS A 516 -22.23 -11.31 -0.61
CA LYS A 516 -21.74 -11.77 0.71
C LYS A 516 -20.84 -10.74 1.40
N ASN A 517 -20.51 -9.63 0.73
CA ASN A 517 -19.59 -8.59 1.21
C ASN A 517 -18.21 -9.15 1.66
N SER A 518 -17.75 -10.23 1.01
CA SER A 518 -16.50 -10.93 1.36
C SER A 518 -15.23 -10.18 0.96
N ILE A 519 -15.39 -9.06 0.23
CA ILE A 519 -14.31 -8.24 -0.31
C ILE A 519 -13.89 -7.19 0.72
N ARG A 520 -12.71 -7.38 1.31
CA ARG A 520 -12.11 -6.47 2.29
C ARG A 520 -11.36 -5.36 1.57
N THR A 521 -11.57 -4.10 1.97
CA THR A 521 -10.86 -2.93 1.40
C THR A 521 -9.86 -2.39 2.41
N LEU A 522 -8.56 -2.47 2.09
CA LEU A 522 -7.48 -1.90 2.90
C LEU A 522 -7.07 -0.53 2.36
N LYS A 523 -6.10 0.13 3.01
CA LYS A 523 -5.57 1.45 2.63
C LYS A 523 -4.90 1.46 1.25
N SER A 524 -4.27 0.34 0.87
CA SER A 524 -3.44 0.17 -0.34
C SER A 524 -4.10 -0.67 -1.43
N PHE A 525 -4.75 -1.79 -1.08
CA PHE A 525 -5.41 -2.71 -2.02
C PHE A 525 -6.71 -3.29 -1.43
N ARG A 526 -7.49 -3.99 -2.27
CA ARG A 526 -8.63 -4.84 -1.85
C ARG A 526 -8.21 -6.28 -1.85
N PHE A 527 -8.78 -7.10 -0.98
CA PHE A 527 -8.61 -8.54 -1.09
C PHE A 527 -9.87 -9.36 -0.81
N ALA A 528 -9.92 -10.55 -1.41
CA ALA A 528 -10.91 -11.57 -1.12
C ALA A 528 -10.26 -12.96 -1.21
N VAL A 529 -10.82 -13.92 -0.49
CA VAL A 529 -10.38 -15.31 -0.46
C VAL A 529 -11.57 -16.21 -0.78
N ILE A 530 -11.36 -17.18 -1.66
CA ILE A 530 -12.34 -18.20 -2.04
C ILE A 530 -11.90 -19.53 -1.42
N ASN A 531 -12.45 -19.82 -0.25
CA ASN A 531 -12.17 -21.07 0.48
C ASN A 531 -13.07 -22.22 0.01
N ASP A 532 -14.33 -21.92 -0.31
CA ASP A 532 -15.35 -22.91 -0.70
C ASP A 532 -16.34 -22.36 -1.73
N GLY A 533 -16.85 -23.26 -2.57
CA GLY A 533 -17.94 -22.97 -3.50
C GLY A 533 -18.10 -24.03 -4.60
N PRO A 534 -19.28 -24.12 -5.25
CA PRO A 534 -19.51 -25.07 -6.33
C PRO A 534 -18.54 -24.86 -7.51
N ASP A 535 -18.17 -23.60 -7.75
CA ASP A 535 -17.29 -23.15 -8.82
C ASP A 535 -15.80 -23.08 -8.43
N LEU A 536 -15.41 -23.41 -7.19
CA LEU A 536 -14.04 -23.22 -6.70
C LEU A 536 -12.98 -23.85 -7.65
N PRO A 537 -13.10 -25.11 -8.12
CA PRO A 537 -12.10 -25.71 -9.01
C PRO A 537 -11.97 -25.06 -10.40
N ILE A 538 -12.87 -24.16 -10.79
CA ILE A 538 -12.71 -23.33 -11.98
C ILE A 538 -11.65 -22.24 -11.73
N PHE A 539 -11.58 -21.73 -10.49
CA PHE A 539 -10.68 -20.65 -10.06
C PHE A 539 -9.35 -21.14 -9.45
N VAL A 540 -9.10 -22.45 -9.50
CA VAL A 540 -7.82 -23.08 -9.08
C VAL A 540 -6.73 -22.93 -10.16
N HIS A 541 -7.09 -22.44 -11.35
CA HIS A 541 -6.18 -22.07 -12.45
C HIS A 541 -5.97 -20.55 -12.53
N GLU A 542 -4.73 -20.12 -12.76
CA GLU A 542 -4.30 -18.72 -12.78
C GLU A 542 -5.15 -17.82 -13.69
N SER A 543 -5.29 -18.17 -14.96
CA SER A 543 -6.04 -17.35 -15.93
C SER A 543 -7.51 -17.15 -15.57
N MET A 544 -8.15 -18.12 -14.91
CA MET A 544 -9.55 -18.01 -14.48
C MET A 544 -9.68 -17.17 -13.20
N LEU A 545 -8.71 -17.25 -12.29
CA LEU A 545 -8.64 -16.41 -11.11
C LEU A 545 -8.33 -14.95 -11.48
N SER A 546 -7.42 -14.72 -12.43
CA SER A 546 -7.14 -13.39 -13.01
C SER A 546 -8.36 -12.76 -13.68
N LYS A 547 -9.12 -13.52 -14.49
CA LYS A 547 -10.39 -13.05 -15.06
C LYS A 547 -11.39 -12.63 -13.99
N LEU A 548 -11.54 -13.40 -12.91
CA LEU A 548 -12.40 -13.02 -11.78
C LEU A 548 -11.90 -11.77 -11.05
N ALA A 549 -10.58 -11.61 -10.89
CA ALA A 549 -10.00 -10.41 -10.29
C ALA A 549 -10.24 -9.15 -11.15
N MET A 550 -10.12 -9.26 -12.48
CA MET A 550 -10.40 -8.16 -13.42
C MET A 550 -11.89 -7.78 -13.45
N PHE A 551 -12.80 -8.76 -13.44
CA PHE A 551 -14.23 -8.53 -13.28
C PHE A 551 -14.55 -7.74 -11.99
N LEU A 552 -13.94 -8.11 -10.87
CA LEU A 552 -14.12 -7.42 -9.58
C LEU A 552 -13.51 -6.01 -9.58
N LEU A 553 -12.37 -5.80 -10.25
CA LEU A 553 -11.79 -4.47 -10.46
C LEU A 553 -12.75 -3.57 -11.26
N ALA A 554 -13.27 -4.05 -12.39
CA ALA A 554 -14.25 -3.31 -13.19
C ALA A 554 -15.50 -2.96 -12.37
N ALA A 555 -16.07 -3.93 -11.64
CA ALA A 555 -17.23 -3.72 -10.78
C ALA A 555 -17.02 -2.69 -9.65
N TYR A 556 -15.80 -2.54 -9.14
CA TYR A 556 -15.46 -1.55 -8.12
C TYR A 556 -15.01 -0.19 -8.70
N ARG A 557 -14.56 -0.13 -9.96
CA ARG A 557 -14.21 1.11 -10.69
C ARG A 557 -15.40 2.07 -10.72
N GLU A 558 -16.57 1.56 -11.06
CA GLU A 558 -17.82 2.33 -11.21
C GLU A 558 -18.56 2.62 -9.88
N ARG A 559 -18.15 2.01 -8.76
CA ARG A 559 -18.78 2.25 -7.43
C ARG A 559 -18.40 3.59 -6.78
N GLY A 560 -17.70 4.49 -7.47
CA GLY A 560 -17.27 5.79 -6.95
C GLY A 560 -16.29 5.71 -5.78
N ARG A 561 -15.71 4.53 -5.51
CA ARG A 561 -14.69 4.32 -4.48
C ARG A 561 -13.30 4.48 -5.10
N ARG A 562 -12.32 4.89 -4.28
CA ARG A 562 -10.90 4.99 -4.68
C ARG A 562 -10.49 3.77 -5.50
N ASN A 563 -10.03 3.98 -6.73
CA ASN A 563 -9.51 2.89 -7.55
C ASN A 563 -8.19 2.40 -6.93
N VAL A 564 -8.20 1.19 -6.38
CA VAL A 564 -7.06 0.53 -5.75
C VAL A 564 -6.94 -0.89 -6.30
N PRO A 565 -5.71 -1.45 -6.37
CA PRO A 565 -5.48 -2.81 -6.84
C PRO A 565 -6.25 -3.87 -6.04
N PHE A 566 -6.33 -5.08 -6.59
CA PHE A 566 -7.11 -6.19 -6.05
C PHE A 566 -6.24 -7.45 -5.94
N VAL A 567 -6.24 -8.10 -4.78
CA VAL A 567 -5.60 -9.39 -4.54
C VAL A 567 -6.70 -10.43 -4.34
N LEU A 568 -6.67 -11.50 -5.12
CA LEU A 568 -7.67 -12.57 -5.04
C LEU A 568 -6.95 -13.89 -4.81
N ALA A 569 -7.41 -14.64 -3.80
CA ALA A 569 -6.87 -15.96 -3.49
C ALA A 569 -7.94 -17.05 -3.64
N ALA A 570 -7.57 -18.21 -4.17
CA ALA A 570 -8.43 -19.39 -4.23
C ALA A 570 -7.70 -20.61 -3.66
N TYR A 571 -8.42 -21.41 -2.87
CA TYR A 571 -7.89 -22.59 -2.23
C TYR A 571 -7.78 -23.79 -3.19
N ARG A 572 -6.62 -24.44 -3.23
CA ARG A 572 -6.36 -25.68 -3.98
C ARG A 572 -6.24 -26.85 -3.00
N GLU A 573 -7.36 -27.54 -2.79
CA GLU A 573 -7.48 -28.68 -1.88
C GLU A 573 -6.47 -29.81 -2.18
N SER A 574 -6.21 -30.11 -3.46
CA SER A 574 -5.29 -31.18 -3.87
C SER A 574 -3.82 -30.94 -3.53
N ALA A 575 -3.41 -29.68 -3.38
CA ALA A 575 -2.04 -29.30 -3.04
C ALA A 575 -1.89 -28.75 -1.61
N GLN A 576 -3.01 -28.52 -0.91
CA GLN A 576 -3.05 -27.72 0.33
C GLN A 576 -2.33 -26.37 0.16
N THR A 577 -2.53 -25.70 -0.99
CA THR A 577 -1.98 -24.36 -1.27
C THR A 577 -3.08 -23.38 -1.62
N TYR A 578 -2.77 -22.09 -1.50
CA TYR A 578 -3.57 -21.01 -2.07
C TYR A 578 -2.89 -20.45 -3.30
N LEU A 579 -3.64 -20.39 -4.40
CA LEU A 579 -3.26 -19.63 -5.57
C LEU A 579 -3.67 -18.17 -5.35
N VAL A 580 -2.74 -17.24 -5.44
CA VAL A 580 -2.92 -15.80 -5.17
C VAL A 580 -2.58 -15.00 -6.42
N VAL A 581 -3.50 -14.14 -6.85
CA VAL A 581 -3.35 -13.26 -8.01
C VAL A 581 -3.45 -11.80 -7.57
N GLY A 582 -2.49 -10.96 -7.98
CA GLY A 582 -2.52 -9.52 -7.81
C GLY A 582 -2.85 -8.79 -9.11
N ALA A 583 -4.02 -8.15 -9.20
CA ALA A 583 -4.47 -7.41 -10.39
C ALA A 583 -4.52 -5.88 -10.14
N THR A 584 -4.16 -5.09 -11.15
CA THR A 584 -4.15 -3.62 -11.10
C THR A 584 -5.07 -3.00 -12.14
N GLY A 585 -6.00 -2.12 -11.71
CA GLY A 585 -6.90 -1.40 -12.61
C GLY A 585 -6.60 0.10 -12.71
N THR A 586 -7.04 0.73 -13.79
CA THR A 586 -6.97 2.18 -14.10
C THR A 586 -8.30 2.89 -13.83
N THR A 587 -8.28 4.22 -13.71
CA THR A 587 -9.49 5.02 -13.48
C THR A 587 -10.36 5.19 -14.73
N ALA A 588 -9.74 5.29 -15.91
CA ALA A 588 -10.44 5.30 -17.19
C ALA A 588 -10.47 3.89 -17.81
N ILE A 589 -11.51 3.59 -18.58
CA ILE A 589 -11.62 2.32 -19.31
C ILE A 589 -10.73 2.40 -20.57
N GLY A 590 -9.97 1.34 -20.85
CA GLY A 590 -9.05 1.30 -21.98
C GLY A 590 -7.65 1.91 -21.76
N GLN A 591 -7.33 2.32 -20.53
CA GLN A 591 -5.96 2.64 -20.11
C GLN A 591 -5.38 1.47 -19.31
N VAL A 592 -4.07 1.24 -19.39
CA VAL A 592 -3.36 0.18 -18.64
C VAL A 592 -2.37 0.79 -17.65
N ARG A 593 -2.06 0.08 -16.57
CA ARG A 593 -1.05 0.48 -15.57
C ARG A 593 -0.11 -0.68 -15.28
N ARG A 594 1.19 -0.39 -15.13
CA ARG A 594 2.21 -1.38 -14.75
C ARG A 594 1.83 -2.11 -13.45
N ASN A 595 1.93 -3.42 -13.43
CA ASN A 595 1.59 -4.24 -12.27
C ASN A 595 2.81 -4.41 -11.36
N HIS A 596 2.71 -3.97 -10.10
CA HIS A 596 3.83 -3.98 -9.16
C HIS A 596 3.79 -5.21 -8.23
N PHE A 597 2.74 -6.03 -8.31
CA PHE A 597 2.54 -7.14 -7.37
C PHE A 597 3.62 -8.21 -7.46
N GLY A 598 4.18 -8.53 -8.63
CA GLY A 598 5.25 -9.53 -8.71
C GLY A 598 6.51 -9.17 -7.92
N VAL A 599 6.87 -7.88 -7.88
CA VAL A 599 7.99 -7.39 -7.06
C VAL A 599 7.62 -7.39 -5.58
N GLU A 600 6.45 -6.86 -5.23
CA GLU A 600 6.02 -6.76 -3.82
C GLU A 600 5.71 -8.13 -3.19
N PHE A 601 5.19 -9.10 -3.94
CA PHE A 601 5.00 -10.48 -3.50
C PHE A 601 6.33 -11.15 -3.20
N ARG A 602 7.30 -11.13 -4.14
CA ARG A 602 8.65 -11.67 -3.94
C ARG A 602 9.35 -11.05 -2.73
N LYS A 603 9.31 -9.72 -2.63
CA LYS A 603 9.89 -8.95 -1.51
C LYS A 603 9.22 -9.26 -0.17
N THR A 604 7.91 -9.45 -0.16
CA THR A 604 7.15 -9.84 1.05
C THR A 604 7.51 -11.25 1.47
N ALA A 605 7.52 -12.22 0.55
CA ALA A 605 7.86 -13.61 0.86
C ALA A 605 9.30 -13.75 1.36
N MET A 606 10.27 -13.09 0.72
CA MET A 606 11.66 -12.98 1.21
C MET A 606 11.75 -12.39 2.62
N LYS A 607 10.94 -11.37 2.94
CA LYS A 607 10.90 -10.77 4.29
C LYS A 607 10.29 -11.71 5.33
N MET A 608 9.27 -12.49 4.95
CA MET A 608 8.57 -13.41 5.84
C MET A 608 9.26 -14.77 5.97
N LYS A 609 10.22 -15.09 5.07
CA LYS A 609 10.81 -16.43 4.90
C LYS A 609 9.75 -17.52 4.68
N ALA A 610 8.69 -17.18 3.96
CA ALA A 610 7.61 -18.09 3.60
C ALA A 610 8.02 -18.99 2.43
N ASP A 611 7.59 -20.24 2.44
CA ASP A 611 7.72 -21.17 1.31
C ASP A 611 6.65 -20.84 0.25
N PHE A 612 7.05 -19.97 -0.68
CA PHE A 612 6.23 -19.52 -1.80
C PHE A 612 6.75 -20.06 -3.13
N LYS A 613 5.84 -20.22 -4.09
CA LYS A 613 6.10 -20.68 -5.45
C LYS A 613 5.65 -19.60 -6.45
N ASN A 614 6.53 -19.18 -7.34
CA ASN A 614 6.25 -18.15 -8.36
C ASN A 614 6.83 -18.62 -9.70
N ASP A 615 6.28 -19.73 -10.18
CA ASP A 615 6.80 -20.45 -11.35
C ASP A 615 6.09 -20.02 -12.64
N GLY A 616 4.92 -19.36 -12.56
CA GLY A 616 4.18 -18.91 -13.74
C GLY A 616 4.86 -17.75 -14.45
N PHE A 617 4.60 -17.59 -15.75
CA PHE A 617 5.12 -16.45 -16.52
C PHE A 617 4.50 -15.10 -16.10
N ASP A 618 3.30 -15.11 -15.48
CA ASP A 618 2.76 -13.93 -14.82
C ASP A 618 3.30 -13.83 -13.38
N THR A 619 4.34 -13.01 -13.21
CA THR A 619 4.96 -12.75 -11.90
C THR A 619 3.99 -12.25 -10.81
N ALA A 620 2.82 -11.72 -11.20
CA ALA A 620 1.79 -11.26 -10.26
C ALA A 620 0.90 -12.40 -9.73
N VAL A 621 1.24 -13.65 -10.06
CA VAL A 621 0.67 -14.88 -9.52
C VAL A 621 1.69 -15.53 -8.57
N MET A 622 1.22 -16.10 -7.47
CA MET A 622 2.03 -16.97 -6.59
C MET A 622 1.17 -18.06 -5.95
N GLU A 623 1.79 -19.18 -5.61
CA GLU A 623 1.22 -20.19 -4.74
C GLU A 623 1.93 -20.17 -3.39
N ILE A 624 1.17 -20.39 -2.31
CA ILE A 624 1.65 -20.36 -0.92
C ILE A 624 0.97 -21.48 -0.13
N ALA A 625 1.70 -22.15 0.76
CA ALA A 625 1.18 -23.25 1.57
C ALA A 625 0.00 -22.80 2.44
N LYS A 626 -1.00 -23.67 2.64
CA LYS A 626 -2.16 -23.40 3.51
C LYS A 626 -1.74 -23.00 4.92
N ASP A 627 -0.73 -23.67 5.46
CA ASP A 627 -0.24 -23.47 6.84
C ASP A 627 0.50 -22.13 7.02
N GLU A 628 0.92 -21.51 5.91
CA GLU A 628 1.45 -20.14 5.85
C GLU A 628 0.41 -19.13 5.36
N PHE A 629 -0.66 -19.60 4.72
CA PHE A 629 -1.86 -18.85 4.32
C PHE A 629 -2.96 -18.98 5.39
N GLY A 630 -2.60 -18.67 6.62
CA GLY A 630 -3.51 -18.68 7.77
C GLY A 630 -2.85 -18.06 8.99
N PRO A 631 -3.62 -17.59 9.98
CA PRO A 631 -3.06 -17.19 11.25
C PRO A 631 -2.83 -18.41 12.16
N PHE A 632 -1.57 -18.53 12.60
CA PHE A 632 -1.16 -19.08 13.91
C PHE A 632 -1.03 -20.61 14.15
N ASP A 633 0.00 -20.95 14.94
CA ASP A 633 0.37 -22.29 15.45
C ASP A 633 0.68 -22.19 16.97
N PRO A 634 0.03 -22.98 17.84
CA PRO A 634 0.17 -22.89 19.31
C PRO A 634 1.60 -23.04 19.83
N LYS A 635 2.48 -23.74 19.10
CA LYS A 635 3.88 -23.90 19.49
C LYS A 635 4.62 -22.55 19.48
N LYS A 636 4.27 -21.65 18.54
CA LYS A 636 4.90 -20.33 18.38
C LYS A 636 4.53 -19.35 19.49
N SER A 637 3.28 -19.33 19.95
CA SER A 637 2.92 -18.45 21.10
C SER A 637 3.47 -18.99 22.42
N LEU A 638 3.57 -20.31 22.63
CA LEU A 638 4.27 -20.82 23.82
C LEU A 638 5.75 -20.41 23.82
N GLU A 639 6.46 -20.56 22.70
CA GLU A 639 7.85 -20.09 22.54
C GLU A 639 7.97 -18.56 22.77
N PHE A 640 7.03 -17.77 22.24
CA PHE A 640 7.00 -16.32 22.47
C PHE A 640 6.78 -15.95 23.95
N TYR A 641 5.72 -16.44 24.58
CA TYR A 641 5.39 -16.10 25.97
C TYR A 641 6.43 -16.65 26.96
N GLN A 642 7.07 -17.78 26.66
CA GLN A 642 8.11 -18.36 27.51
C GLN A 642 9.49 -17.76 27.29
N ASP A 643 10.00 -17.73 26.05
CA ASP A 643 11.41 -17.40 25.78
C ASP A 643 11.63 -15.91 25.47
N VAL A 644 10.65 -15.23 24.85
CA VAL A 644 10.73 -13.78 24.60
C VAL A 644 10.28 -12.98 25.83
N LEU A 645 9.15 -13.38 26.43
CA LEU A 645 8.55 -12.66 27.56
C LEU A 645 8.95 -13.19 28.94
N GLY A 646 9.51 -14.40 29.05
CA GLY A 646 10.03 -14.96 30.31
C GLY A 646 9.00 -15.61 31.22
N MET A 647 7.78 -15.87 30.74
CA MET A 647 6.76 -16.55 31.54
C MET A 647 7.05 -18.05 31.67
N LYS A 648 6.59 -18.69 32.74
CA LYS A 648 6.67 -20.15 32.89
C LYS A 648 5.30 -20.77 32.66
N LEU A 649 5.25 -21.83 31.84
CA LEU A 649 4.07 -22.67 31.70
C LEU A 649 3.85 -23.48 33.00
N ILE A 650 2.73 -23.25 33.67
CA ILE A 650 2.40 -23.86 34.96
C ILE A 650 1.72 -25.21 34.76
N THR A 651 0.66 -25.24 33.97
CA THR A 651 -0.15 -26.44 33.71
C THR A 651 -0.85 -26.29 32.36
N LYS A 652 -1.27 -27.41 31.78
CA LYS A 652 -2.27 -27.45 30.72
C LYS A 652 -3.51 -28.23 31.15
N VAL A 653 -4.66 -27.91 30.57
CA VAL A 653 -5.93 -28.60 30.83
C VAL A 653 -6.60 -28.93 29.50
N ASP A 654 -6.67 -30.22 29.18
CA ASP A 654 -7.30 -30.74 27.97
C ASP A 654 -8.80 -30.98 28.22
N ASN A 655 -9.68 -30.45 27.36
CA ASN A 655 -11.14 -30.61 27.43
C ASN A 655 -11.66 -31.35 26.20
N GLU A 656 -11.66 -32.68 26.27
CA GLU A 656 -12.09 -33.58 25.19
C GLU A 656 -13.53 -33.33 24.70
N LYS A 657 -14.43 -32.89 25.59
CA LYS A 657 -15.83 -32.59 25.23
C LYS A 657 -15.98 -31.26 24.50
N GLY A 658 -15.16 -30.26 24.86
CA GLY A 658 -15.11 -28.95 24.23
C GLY A 658 -14.23 -28.89 22.98
N LYS A 659 -13.35 -29.89 22.78
CA LYS A 659 -12.27 -29.89 21.78
C LYS A 659 -11.35 -28.67 21.91
N PHE A 660 -10.82 -28.41 23.10
CA PHE A 660 -9.79 -27.39 23.32
C PHE A 660 -8.84 -27.76 24.47
N THR A 661 -7.64 -27.19 24.44
CA THR A 661 -6.65 -27.20 25.52
C THR A 661 -6.45 -25.79 26.04
N LEU A 662 -6.43 -25.61 27.36
CA LEU A 662 -6.01 -24.38 28.01
C LEU A 662 -4.56 -24.49 28.47
N TYR A 663 -3.75 -23.47 28.20
CA TYR A 663 -2.38 -23.33 28.72
C TYR A 663 -2.32 -22.14 29.67
N PHE A 664 -1.74 -22.34 30.86
CA PHE A 664 -1.68 -21.33 31.91
C PHE A 664 -0.23 -20.88 32.13
N LEU A 665 0.07 -19.61 31.85
CA LEU A 665 1.41 -19.02 31.93
C LEU A 665 1.46 -17.81 32.88
N GLY A 666 2.59 -17.62 33.57
CA GLY A 666 2.83 -16.44 34.40
C GLY A 666 4.26 -16.37 34.95
N TYR A 667 4.54 -15.34 35.74
CA TYR A 667 5.86 -15.07 36.32
C TYR A 667 5.98 -15.65 37.74
N PHE A 668 6.79 -16.70 37.89
CA PHE A 668 7.03 -17.37 39.18
C PHE A 668 8.49 -17.83 39.29
N ASP A 669 9.12 -17.69 40.46
CA ASP A 669 10.52 -18.09 40.66
C ASP A 669 10.71 -19.61 40.59
N SER A 670 9.82 -20.37 41.22
CA SER A 670 9.82 -21.84 41.22
C SER A 670 8.40 -22.40 41.04
N LEU A 671 8.31 -23.61 40.48
CA LEU A 671 7.04 -24.31 40.26
C LEU A 671 6.93 -25.52 41.21
N PRO A 672 5.72 -25.82 41.74
CA PRO A 672 5.47 -27.03 42.54
C PRO A 672 5.80 -28.32 41.79
N SER A 673 6.19 -29.35 42.53
CA SER A 673 6.60 -30.65 41.97
C SER A 673 5.43 -31.47 41.42
N THR A 674 4.21 -31.27 41.93
CA THR A 674 3.02 -32.08 41.59
C THR A 674 2.00 -31.30 40.77
N GLU A 675 1.37 -31.96 39.80
CA GLU A 675 0.39 -31.33 38.89
C GLU A 675 -0.87 -30.82 39.60
N GLU A 676 -1.30 -31.44 40.70
CA GLU A 676 -2.43 -30.95 41.50
C GLU A 676 -2.10 -29.61 42.19
N GLU A 677 -0.89 -29.46 42.72
CA GLU A 677 -0.42 -28.20 43.29
C GLU A 677 -0.22 -27.12 42.23
N LYS A 678 0.31 -27.47 41.04
CA LYS A 678 0.41 -26.54 39.90
C LYS A 678 -0.94 -26.06 39.41
N ARG A 679 -1.94 -26.94 39.30
CA ARG A 679 -3.32 -26.54 38.97
C ARG A 679 -3.91 -25.62 40.03
N LYS A 680 -3.74 -25.98 41.31
CA LYS A 680 -4.20 -25.13 42.43
C LYS A 680 -3.54 -23.73 42.37
N LEU A 681 -2.24 -23.66 42.07
CA LEU A 681 -1.51 -22.41 41.88
C LEU A 681 -2.11 -21.61 40.71
N ALA A 682 -2.23 -22.21 39.52
CA ALA A 682 -2.77 -21.54 38.31
C ALA A 682 -4.18 -20.97 38.50
N PHE A 683 -5.07 -21.64 39.25
CA PHE A 683 -6.43 -21.16 39.53
C PHE A 683 -6.54 -20.25 40.77
N SER A 684 -5.47 -20.07 41.55
CA SER A 684 -5.46 -19.21 42.75
C SER A 684 -4.65 -17.92 42.59
N SER A 685 -3.76 -17.86 41.59
CA SER A 685 -2.88 -16.71 41.37
C SER A 685 -3.53 -15.64 40.47
N PRO A 686 -3.52 -14.34 40.87
CA PRO A 686 -3.88 -13.26 39.97
C PRO A 686 -2.78 -13.03 38.92
N GLY A 687 -3.14 -12.38 37.80
CA GLY A 687 -2.18 -12.05 36.73
C GLY A 687 -1.79 -13.21 35.81
N MET A 688 -2.54 -14.31 35.83
CA MET A 688 -2.33 -15.48 34.97
C MET A 688 -2.80 -15.23 33.53
N LEU A 689 -1.95 -15.59 32.56
CA LEU A 689 -2.31 -15.64 31.14
C LEU A 689 -2.87 -17.03 30.81
N GLU A 690 -4.11 -17.06 30.35
CA GLU A 690 -4.78 -18.26 29.82
C GLU A 690 -4.79 -18.20 28.29
N LEU A 691 -4.09 -19.12 27.64
CA LEU A 691 -4.14 -19.30 26.18
C LEU A 691 -5.05 -20.49 25.85
N THR A 692 -6.09 -20.24 25.04
CA THR A 692 -7.01 -21.29 24.56
C THR A 692 -6.59 -21.77 23.17
N TYR A 693 -6.20 -23.03 23.08
CA TYR A 693 -5.98 -23.74 21.83
C TYR A 693 -7.20 -24.61 21.49
N ASN A 694 -8.00 -24.21 20.51
CA ASN A 694 -9.14 -24.99 20.02
C ASN A 694 -8.63 -26.07 19.05
N TRP A 695 -8.93 -27.35 19.28
CA TRP A 695 -8.39 -28.43 18.47
C TRP A 695 -8.95 -28.41 17.05
N GLY A 696 -8.08 -28.38 16.04
CA GLY A 696 -8.47 -28.19 14.65
C GLY A 696 -8.47 -26.74 14.21
N SER A 697 -8.11 -25.77 15.08
CA SER A 697 -8.00 -24.36 14.69
C SER A 697 -6.86 -24.11 13.71
N GLU A 698 -5.77 -24.85 13.85
CA GLU A 698 -4.64 -24.94 12.93
C GLU A 698 -5.04 -25.42 11.52
N ASN A 699 -6.23 -26.02 11.40
CA ASN A 699 -6.77 -26.53 10.15
C ASN A 699 -7.86 -25.63 9.51
N ASP A 700 -8.32 -24.56 10.18
CA ASP A 700 -9.36 -23.63 9.69
C ASP A 700 -8.78 -22.27 9.27
N PRO A 701 -8.55 -22.02 7.97
CA PRO A 701 -8.00 -20.76 7.46
C PRO A 701 -8.99 -19.58 7.52
N ASN A 702 -10.25 -19.81 7.91
CA ASN A 702 -11.19 -18.73 8.21
C ASN A 702 -11.14 -18.28 9.67
N LEU A 703 -10.58 -19.11 10.56
CA LEU A 703 -10.54 -18.79 11.97
C LEU A 703 -9.63 -17.59 12.21
N ARG A 704 -10.23 -16.52 12.71
CA ARG A 704 -9.50 -15.36 13.20
C ARG A 704 -9.69 -15.31 14.69
N TYR A 705 -8.60 -15.50 15.43
CA TYR A 705 -8.59 -15.19 16.85
C TYR A 705 -8.97 -13.72 17.03
N ALA A 706 -9.85 -13.46 17.99
CA ALA A 706 -10.31 -12.11 18.30
C ALA A 706 -9.18 -11.38 19.02
N ASN A 707 -8.30 -10.73 18.27
CA ASN A 707 -7.07 -10.15 18.80
C ASN A 707 -7.27 -8.86 19.65
N GLY A 708 -8.48 -8.64 20.19
CA GLY A 708 -8.89 -7.47 20.97
C GLY A 708 -9.01 -6.16 20.17
N ASN A 709 -8.23 -6.03 19.09
CA ASN A 709 -7.97 -4.78 18.37
C ASN A 709 -8.70 -4.68 17.02
N SER A 710 -9.12 -5.82 16.47
CA SER A 710 -9.69 -5.93 15.12
C SER A 710 -11.14 -6.40 15.13
N ASP A 711 -11.99 -5.78 14.31
CA ASP A 711 -13.37 -6.22 14.12
C ASP A 711 -13.43 -7.62 13.45
N PRO A 712 -14.40 -8.48 13.81
CA PRO A 712 -15.58 -8.20 14.66
C PRO A 712 -15.37 -8.42 16.17
N GLY A 713 -14.14 -8.73 16.61
CA GLY A 713 -13.82 -9.16 17.97
C GLY A 713 -13.13 -8.11 18.83
N ARG A 714 -13.57 -6.85 18.78
CA ARG A 714 -13.06 -5.80 19.68
C ARG A 714 -13.39 -6.13 21.14
N GLY A 715 -12.38 -6.11 21.99
CA GLY A 715 -12.44 -6.49 23.40
C GLY A 715 -11.33 -5.82 24.20
N PHE A 716 -10.78 -6.50 25.21
CA PHE A 716 -9.56 -6.03 25.87
C PHE A 716 -8.45 -5.90 24.82
N GLY A 717 -7.92 -4.69 24.63
CA GLY A 717 -7.10 -4.35 23.47
C GLY A 717 -5.62 -4.74 23.58
N HIS A 718 -5.16 -5.23 24.72
CA HIS A 718 -3.75 -5.60 24.89
C HIS A 718 -3.52 -6.42 26.17
N ILE A 719 -2.33 -7.01 26.27
CA ILE A 719 -1.74 -7.49 27.54
C ILE A 719 -0.72 -6.43 27.95
N ALA A 720 -0.80 -5.93 29.18
CA ALA A 720 0.20 -5.03 29.73
C ALA A 720 1.25 -5.83 30.50
N ILE A 721 2.54 -5.58 30.23
CA ILE A 721 3.67 -6.23 30.92
C ILE A 721 4.58 -5.14 31.49
N ALA A 722 4.91 -5.23 32.78
CA ALA A 722 5.90 -4.34 33.39
C ALA A 722 7.32 -4.79 33.01
N VAL A 723 8.20 -3.83 32.68
CA VAL A 723 9.63 -4.07 32.42
C VAL A 723 10.48 -2.98 33.05
N ASP A 724 11.57 -3.36 33.72
CA ASP A 724 12.45 -2.43 34.46
C ASP A 724 13.08 -1.35 33.57
N ASN A 725 13.27 -1.66 32.28
CA ASN A 725 13.84 -0.75 31.30
C ASN A 725 13.25 -1.06 29.91
N ILE A 726 12.34 -0.20 29.43
CA ILE A 726 11.66 -0.42 28.15
C ILE A 726 12.60 -0.23 26.95
N GLU A 727 13.57 0.68 26.99
CA GLU A 727 14.61 0.79 25.96
C GLU A 727 15.46 -0.51 25.88
N GLY A 728 15.87 -1.05 27.03
CA GLY A 728 16.61 -2.32 27.12
C GLY A 728 15.79 -3.54 26.70
N ALA A 729 14.52 -3.59 27.08
CA ALA A 729 13.58 -4.61 26.62
C ALA A 729 13.36 -4.52 25.10
N CYS A 730 13.18 -3.31 24.55
CA CYS A 730 13.06 -3.11 23.11
C CYS A 730 14.32 -3.57 22.36
N ALA A 731 15.53 -3.22 22.84
CA ALA A 731 16.78 -3.69 22.24
C ALA A 731 16.92 -5.23 22.30
N ARG A 732 16.47 -5.87 23.39
CA ARG A 732 16.39 -7.33 23.51
C ARG A 732 15.42 -7.92 22.48
N PHE A 733 14.21 -7.38 22.39
CA PHE A 733 13.18 -7.81 21.44
C PHE A 733 13.60 -7.61 19.98
N GLU A 734 14.29 -6.51 19.64
CA GLU A 734 14.85 -6.28 18.31
C GLU A 734 15.96 -7.30 17.98
N LYS A 735 16.86 -7.60 18.93
CA LYS A 735 17.87 -8.65 18.76
C LYS A 735 17.27 -10.05 18.59
N MET A 736 16.09 -10.29 19.17
CA MET A 736 15.32 -11.53 19.03
C MET A 736 14.37 -11.53 17.82
N GLY A 737 14.38 -10.49 16.98
CA GLY A 737 13.58 -10.43 15.75
C GLY A 737 12.07 -10.20 15.95
N VAL A 738 11.65 -9.77 17.14
CA VAL A 738 10.24 -9.57 17.50
C VAL A 738 9.61 -8.45 16.66
N ARG A 739 8.36 -8.66 16.22
CA ARG A 739 7.61 -7.69 15.44
C ARG A 739 7.07 -6.57 16.33
N PHE A 740 7.37 -5.33 15.98
CA PHE A 740 6.79 -4.16 16.62
C PHE A 740 5.59 -3.65 15.82
N GLN A 741 4.44 -3.51 16.47
CA GLN A 741 3.32 -2.71 15.97
C GLN A 741 3.64 -1.21 16.03
N LYS A 742 4.47 -0.81 17.01
CA LYS A 742 4.99 0.55 17.14
C LYS A 742 6.27 0.53 17.96
N LYS A 743 7.38 1.00 17.37
CA LYS A 743 8.66 1.19 18.08
C LYS A 743 8.65 2.46 18.92
N LEU A 744 9.59 2.55 19.87
CA LEU A 744 9.87 3.79 20.62
C LEU A 744 10.30 4.96 19.71
N THR A 745 10.78 4.68 18.50
CA THR A 745 11.12 5.66 17.47
C THR A 745 9.92 6.20 16.70
N ASP A 746 8.80 5.48 16.68
CA ASP A 746 7.76 5.65 15.67
C ASP A 746 6.59 6.51 16.19
N GLY A 747 6.33 7.60 15.47
CA GLY A 747 5.26 8.55 15.80
C GLY A 747 5.58 9.46 17.00
N SER A 748 4.54 10.12 17.51
CA SER A 748 4.66 11.21 18.49
C SER A 748 4.74 10.76 19.96
N MET A 749 4.65 9.46 20.26
CA MET A 749 4.67 8.92 21.63
C MET A 749 5.81 7.91 21.81
N LYS A 750 7.00 8.40 22.17
CA LYS A 750 8.28 7.65 22.25
C LYS A 750 8.54 6.91 23.58
N ASN A 751 7.46 6.50 24.23
CA ASN A 751 7.45 6.12 25.66
C ASN A 751 6.56 4.88 25.89
N ILE A 752 6.13 4.26 24.79
CA ILE A 752 5.18 3.16 24.69
C ILE A 752 5.66 2.38 23.47
N ALA A 753 6.23 1.20 23.71
CA ALA A 753 6.40 0.22 22.66
C ALA A 753 5.08 -0.56 22.51
N PHE A 754 4.85 -1.09 21.33
CA PHE A 754 3.89 -2.18 21.13
C PHE A 754 4.63 -3.28 20.38
N ILE A 755 4.79 -4.44 21.02
CA ILE A 755 5.19 -5.66 20.33
C ILE A 755 3.94 -6.46 19.99
N LEU A 756 4.00 -7.18 18.87
CA LEU A 756 3.00 -8.16 18.49
C LEU A 756 3.47 -9.52 18.98
N ASP A 757 2.56 -10.27 19.57
CA ASP A 757 2.74 -11.72 19.70
C ASP A 757 2.58 -12.41 18.31
N PRO A 758 2.69 -13.74 18.22
CA PRO A 758 2.47 -14.48 16.98
C PRO A 758 1.04 -14.39 16.41
N ASP A 759 0.06 -13.98 17.23
CA ASP A 759 -1.37 -13.88 16.91
C ASP A 759 -1.82 -12.46 16.47
N ASP A 760 -0.86 -11.54 16.31
CA ASP A 760 -1.11 -10.10 16.12
C ASP A 760 -1.89 -9.45 17.29
N TYR A 761 -1.89 -10.07 18.48
CA TYR A 761 -2.37 -9.45 19.71
C TYR A 761 -1.34 -8.43 20.21
N TRP A 762 -1.83 -7.31 20.72
CA TRP A 762 -0.96 -6.20 21.12
C TRP A 762 -0.47 -6.42 22.55
N VAL A 763 0.83 -6.27 22.78
CA VAL A 763 1.41 -6.17 24.12
C VAL A 763 1.81 -4.71 24.34
N GLU A 764 1.15 -4.06 25.30
CA GLU A 764 1.18 -2.61 25.55
C GLU A 764 1.98 -2.24 26.80
N PHE A 765 2.55 -1.04 26.81
CA PHE A 765 3.31 -0.47 27.92
C PHE A 765 2.94 1.05 28.06
N VAL A 766 1.88 1.43 28.82
CA VAL A 766 1.17 2.76 28.78
C VAL A 766 0.98 3.44 30.17
N LYS A 767 0.44 4.70 30.35
CA LYS A 767 0.96 5.80 31.26
C LYS A 767 0.25 6.73 32.40
N CYS A 768 0.38 6.56 33.74
CA CYS A 768 0.38 7.51 34.91
C CYS A 768 1.09 6.96 36.23
N GLY A 769 2.43 6.77 36.28
CA GLY A 769 3.11 5.69 37.07
C GLY A 769 3.99 6.03 38.30
N TYR A 770 4.73 5.02 38.78
CA TYR A 770 5.57 5.06 40.01
C TYR A 770 6.78 6.01 39.95
N ALA A 771 7.33 6.34 41.13
CA ALA A 771 8.59 7.07 41.26
C ALA A 771 9.76 6.27 40.63
N GLY A 772 10.72 6.98 40.05
CA GLY A 772 11.85 6.38 39.33
C GLY A 772 11.54 5.94 37.88
N SER A 773 10.27 5.82 37.50
CA SER A 773 9.88 5.47 36.13
C SER A 773 10.14 6.62 35.16
N ASN A 774 10.98 6.39 34.14
CA ASN A 774 11.24 7.37 33.07
C ASN A 774 9.97 7.76 32.29
N PHE A 775 8.95 6.90 32.32
CA PHE A 775 7.65 7.09 31.71
C PHE A 775 6.53 6.73 32.70
N PRO A 776 5.32 7.31 32.55
CA PRO A 776 4.22 6.95 33.43
C PRO A 776 3.62 5.53 33.14
N GLU A 777 2.67 5.01 33.96
CA GLU A 777 1.88 3.71 33.92
C GLU A 777 0.28 3.82 33.96
N HIS A 778 -0.48 3.70 32.82
CA HIS A 778 -1.87 4.14 32.34
C HIS A 778 -2.31 5.64 31.99
N VAL A 779 -2.29 6.19 30.71
CA VAL A 779 -2.73 7.59 30.32
C VAL A 779 -4.20 7.62 29.85
N PHE A 780 -5.00 8.61 30.28
CA PHE A 780 -6.41 8.79 29.89
C PHE A 780 -6.83 10.28 29.90
N PRO A 781 -7.92 10.70 29.22
CA PRO A 781 -8.41 12.07 29.25
C PRO A 781 -9.10 12.43 30.58
N SER A 782 -8.88 13.63 31.10
CA SER A 782 -9.51 14.12 32.33
C SER A 782 -10.97 14.56 32.11
N VAL A 783 -11.87 13.59 31.90
CA VAL A 783 -13.29 13.80 31.60
C VAL A 783 -14.20 12.86 32.40
N VAL A 784 -15.40 13.35 32.69
CA VAL A 784 -16.49 12.58 33.29
C VAL A 784 -17.75 12.79 32.44
N GLY A 785 -18.42 11.72 32.05
CA GLY A 785 -19.65 11.79 31.25
C GLY A 785 -20.83 11.15 31.95
N ARG A 786 -21.99 11.81 31.93
CA ARG A 786 -23.26 11.31 32.48
C ARG A 786 -24.27 11.05 31.34
N PRO A 787 -25.02 9.94 31.29
CA PRO A 787 -25.96 9.66 30.21
C PRO A 787 -27.03 10.73 29.98
N ILE A 788 -27.30 11.07 28.71
CA ILE A 788 -28.35 12.05 28.32
C ILE A 788 -29.76 11.41 28.38
N LEU A 789 -29.82 10.08 28.30
CA LEU A 789 -31.02 9.24 28.42
C LEU A 789 -30.81 8.22 29.56
N ARG A 790 -31.88 7.57 30.04
CA ARG A 790 -31.79 6.64 31.19
C ARG A 790 -30.76 5.52 30.93
N ALA A 791 -29.95 5.21 31.95
CA ALA A 791 -28.72 4.42 31.87
C ALA A 791 -28.90 2.89 31.65
N GLU A 792 -29.98 2.47 31.00
CA GLU A 792 -30.34 1.05 30.84
C GLU A 792 -30.14 0.54 29.39
N GLU A 793 -29.81 1.40 28.44
CA GLU A 793 -29.54 1.02 27.05
C GLU A 793 -28.05 0.70 26.81
N ARG A 794 -27.77 -0.45 26.18
CA ARG A 794 -26.44 -0.76 25.62
C ARG A 794 -26.26 0.01 24.32
N VAL A 795 -25.30 0.94 24.30
CA VAL A 795 -24.86 1.61 23.07
C VAL A 795 -23.59 0.93 22.60
N GLN A 796 -23.68 0.24 21.45
CA GLN A 796 -22.58 -0.56 20.88
C GLN A 796 -22.14 -1.69 21.83
N THR A 797 -20.90 -1.63 22.34
CA THR A 797 -20.27 -2.68 23.18
C THR A 797 -20.14 -2.29 24.65
N VAL A 798 -20.29 -1.01 25.00
CA VAL A 798 -20.10 -0.51 26.37
C VAL A 798 -21.46 -0.35 27.05
N GLN A 799 -21.59 -0.88 28.27
CA GLN A 799 -22.77 -0.63 29.10
C GLN A 799 -22.67 0.77 29.68
N LEU A 800 -23.68 1.62 29.43
CA LEU A 800 -23.74 2.96 30.03
C LEU A 800 -23.91 2.82 31.55
N LYS A 801 -22.89 3.23 32.30
CA LYS A 801 -22.99 3.49 33.75
C LYS A 801 -23.60 4.89 33.94
N ASP A 802 -24.18 5.17 35.11
CA ASP A 802 -24.65 6.52 35.47
C ASP A 802 -23.53 7.58 35.42
N ILE A 803 -22.30 7.14 35.68
CA ILE A 803 -21.08 7.94 35.63
C ILE A 803 -20.02 7.14 34.85
N MET A 804 -19.60 7.67 33.71
CA MET A 804 -18.51 7.16 32.89
C MET A 804 -17.29 8.07 33.09
N VAL A 805 -16.09 7.51 33.16
CA VAL A 805 -14.85 8.27 33.46
C VAL A 805 -13.75 7.94 32.46
N GLY A 806 -12.90 8.92 32.14
CA GLY A 806 -11.67 8.70 31.38
C GLY A 806 -11.93 8.13 29.98
N ASP A 807 -11.30 6.99 29.68
CA ASP A 807 -11.39 6.35 28.38
C ASP A 807 -12.82 5.88 28.07
N GLU A 808 -13.53 5.32 29.07
CA GLU A 808 -14.92 4.87 28.91
C GLU A 808 -15.86 6.03 28.51
N ALA A 809 -15.65 7.21 29.08
CA ALA A 809 -16.42 8.40 28.74
C ALA A 809 -16.07 8.96 27.35
N ALA A 810 -14.82 8.77 26.90
CA ALA A 810 -14.36 9.27 25.60
C ALA A 810 -14.92 8.45 24.43
N GLU A 811 -15.11 7.14 24.59
CA GLU A 811 -15.65 6.24 23.56
C GLU A 811 -17.13 6.51 23.26
N VAL A 812 -18.00 6.51 24.29
CA VAL A 812 -19.46 6.69 24.13
C VAL A 812 -19.92 8.14 24.24
N ARG A 813 -19.00 9.12 24.12
CA ARG A 813 -19.22 10.57 24.32
C ARG A 813 -20.42 11.20 23.59
N THR A 814 -20.90 10.60 22.51
CA THR A 814 -22.08 11.08 21.76
C THR A 814 -23.39 10.90 22.50
N SER A 815 -23.43 9.97 23.47
CA SER A 815 -24.60 9.64 24.29
C SER A 815 -24.50 10.21 25.71
N LEU A 816 -23.40 10.92 26.02
CA LEU A 816 -23.07 11.45 27.34
C LEU A 816 -23.03 12.99 27.33
N GLN A 817 -23.54 13.59 28.40
CA GLN A 817 -23.23 14.96 28.77
C GLN A 817 -21.83 14.98 29.41
N MET A 818 -20.86 15.48 28.65
CA MET A 818 -19.45 15.53 29.05
C MET A 818 -19.18 16.73 29.98
N SER A 819 -18.46 16.46 31.08
CA SER A 819 -17.96 17.43 32.05
C SER A 819 -16.42 17.33 32.16
N TYR A 820 -15.78 18.46 32.44
CA TYR A 820 -14.34 18.56 32.69
C TYR A 820 -14.13 19.09 34.12
N PRO A 821 -13.54 18.33 35.05
CA PRO A 821 -13.35 18.77 36.44
C PRO A 821 -12.36 19.94 36.58
N MET A 822 -11.55 20.18 35.55
CA MET A 822 -10.52 21.22 35.52
C MET A 822 -10.77 22.25 34.41
N GLU A 823 -10.63 23.52 34.77
CA GLU A 823 -10.65 24.66 33.86
C GLU A 823 -9.38 25.50 34.04
N ASN A 824 -8.70 25.81 32.93
CA ASN A 824 -7.47 26.60 32.89
C ASN A 824 -6.41 26.17 33.94
N GLY A 825 -6.28 24.84 34.14
CA GLY A 825 -5.35 24.21 35.07
C GLY A 825 -5.82 24.11 36.53
N ILE A 826 -6.98 24.64 36.90
CA ILE A 826 -7.50 24.65 38.27
C ILE A 826 -8.67 23.67 38.40
N VAL A 827 -8.73 22.91 39.50
CA VAL A 827 -9.89 22.05 39.83
C VAL A 827 -11.08 22.93 40.21
N VAL A 828 -12.08 22.99 39.34
CA VAL A 828 -13.32 23.74 39.59
C VAL A 828 -14.31 22.85 40.35
N ASP A 829 -14.45 21.61 39.90
CA ASP A 829 -15.41 20.62 40.39
C ASP A 829 -14.69 19.42 41.02
N PHE A 830 -14.72 19.35 42.35
CA PHE A 830 -14.10 18.27 43.11
C PHE A 830 -14.91 16.96 43.13
N GLU A 831 -16.21 16.99 42.85
CA GLU A 831 -17.03 15.77 42.77
C GLU A 831 -16.62 14.97 41.53
N ASN A 832 -16.58 15.63 40.37
CA ASN A 832 -16.05 15.05 39.13
C ASN A 832 -14.55 14.70 39.26
N MET A 833 -13.77 15.44 40.06
CA MET A 833 -12.36 15.10 40.30
C MET A 833 -12.18 13.84 41.15
N ARG A 834 -13.03 13.59 42.16
CA ARG A 834 -13.02 12.32 42.94
C ARG A 834 -13.30 11.11 42.07
N HIS A 835 -14.27 11.19 41.16
CA HIS A 835 -14.51 10.11 40.19
C HIS A 835 -13.28 9.84 39.31
N LEU A 836 -12.56 10.89 38.90
CA LEU A 836 -11.31 10.76 38.16
C LEU A 836 -10.17 10.16 39.00
N TRP A 837 -10.07 10.53 40.28
CA TRP A 837 -9.07 9.96 41.21
C TRP A 837 -9.35 8.50 41.56
N ASN A 838 -10.59 8.11 41.85
CA ASN A 838 -10.97 6.70 42.04
C ASN A 838 -10.63 5.87 40.79
N TYR A 839 -10.98 6.37 39.60
CA TYR A 839 -10.58 5.74 38.34
C TYR A 839 -9.05 5.62 38.18
N THR A 840 -8.29 6.61 38.66
CA THR A 840 -6.82 6.58 38.65
C THR A 840 -6.26 5.53 39.60
N PHE A 841 -6.70 5.50 40.85
CA PHE A 841 -6.10 4.68 41.91
C PHE A 841 -6.65 3.24 41.91
N ASP A 842 -7.96 3.07 41.77
CA ASP A 842 -8.64 1.77 41.90
C ASP A 842 -8.66 0.99 40.59
N GLU A 843 -9.05 1.63 39.47
CA GLU A 843 -9.23 0.93 38.19
C GLU A 843 -7.92 0.84 37.38
N LYS A 844 -7.12 1.91 37.33
CA LYS A 844 -5.87 1.97 36.56
C LYS A 844 -4.65 1.48 37.36
N LEU A 845 -4.25 2.18 38.41
CA LEU A 845 -3.04 1.86 39.18
C LEU A 845 -3.18 0.62 40.08
N LYS A 846 -4.39 0.34 40.57
CA LYS A 846 -4.70 -0.78 41.48
C LYS A 846 -3.85 -0.78 42.76
N ILE A 847 -3.57 0.41 43.28
CA ILE A 847 -2.83 0.62 44.54
C ILE A 847 -3.79 0.80 45.72
N ASP A 848 -3.39 0.40 46.93
CA ASP A 848 -3.99 0.97 48.14
C ASP A 848 -3.26 2.29 48.46
N PRO A 849 -3.96 3.45 48.46
CA PRO A 849 -3.38 4.72 48.84
C PRO A 849 -2.68 4.73 50.21
N ARG A 850 -3.14 3.92 51.15
CA ARG A 850 -2.69 3.92 52.56
C ARG A 850 -1.26 3.42 52.75
N ASP A 851 -0.78 2.61 51.81
CA ASP A 851 0.59 2.09 51.81
C ASP A 851 1.55 2.97 50.98
N SER A 852 1.06 4.09 50.45
CA SER A 852 1.75 4.92 49.44
C SER A 852 1.97 6.38 49.88
N LYS A 853 2.90 7.06 49.20
CA LYS A 853 3.05 8.53 49.19
C LYS A 853 2.69 9.05 47.80
N ILE A 854 2.14 10.27 47.69
CA ILE A 854 1.69 10.83 46.40
C ILE A 854 2.32 12.20 46.10
N LEU A 855 2.86 12.34 44.89
CA LEU A 855 3.30 13.61 44.32
C LEU A 855 2.26 14.10 43.31
N LEU A 856 1.70 15.28 43.53
CA LEU A 856 0.77 15.95 42.63
C LEU A 856 1.44 17.15 41.96
N THR A 857 1.00 17.50 40.76
CA THR A 857 1.50 18.69 40.04
C THR A 857 0.43 19.76 39.97
N GLU A 858 0.80 21.03 40.15
CA GLU A 858 -0.10 22.17 39.96
C GLU A 858 0.50 23.24 39.02
N PRO A 859 -0.35 24.03 38.34
CA PRO A 859 0.11 25.25 37.68
C PRO A 859 0.58 26.29 38.71
N PRO A 860 1.44 27.24 38.32
CA PRO A 860 1.76 28.37 39.17
C PRO A 860 0.50 29.20 39.49
N MET A 861 0.52 29.91 40.62
CA MET A 861 -0.60 30.75 41.11
C MET A 861 -1.92 29.98 41.35
N ASN A 862 -1.86 28.68 41.64
CA ASN A 862 -3.03 27.91 42.08
C ASN A 862 -3.60 28.45 43.42
N PRO A 863 -4.91 28.73 43.56
CA PRO A 863 -5.46 29.28 44.80
C PRO A 863 -5.22 28.40 46.03
N ARG A 864 -4.72 28.99 47.12
CA ARG A 864 -4.41 28.26 48.38
C ARG A 864 -5.58 27.39 48.88
N GLN A 865 -6.82 27.88 48.77
CA GLN A 865 -8.02 27.13 49.18
C GLN A 865 -8.19 25.84 48.38
N LYS A 866 -7.98 25.87 47.06
CA LYS A 866 -8.03 24.67 46.20
C LYS A 866 -6.91 23.69 46.55
N ARG A 867 -5.72 24.19 46.92
CA ARG A 867 -4.62 23.36 47.41
C ARG A 867 -4.93 22.68 48.75
N VAL A 868 -5.57 23.40 49.69
CA VAL A 868 -6.05 22.83 50.97
C VAL A 868 -7.02 21.68 50.71
N GLU A 869 -8.04 21.90 49.87
CA GLU A 869 -9.09 20.93 49.57
C GLU A 869 -8.53 19.65 48.92
N THR A 870 -7.59 19.78 47.96
CA THR A 870 -6.88 18.63 47.38
C THR A 870 -6.08 17.84 48.42
N VAL A 871 -5.29 18.50 49.27
CA VAL A 871 -4.47 17.80 50.29
C VAL A 871 -5.35 17.15 51.36
N GLN A 872 -6.45 17.81 51.75
CA GLN A 872 -7.44 17.26 52.65
C GLN A 872 -8.00 15.93 52.13
N ILE A 873 -8.45 15.89 50.87
CA ILE A 873 -8.97 14.68 50.23
C ILE A 873 -7.92 13.55 50.21
N MET A 874 -6.65 13.86 49.91
CA MET A 874 -5.58 12.85 49.87
C MET A 874 -5.30 12.22 51.25
N PHE A 875 -5.40 12.96 52.35
CA PHE A 875 -5.14 12.44 53.70
C PHE A 875 -6.37 11.85 54.41
N GLU A 876 -7.54 12.47 54.24
CA GLU A 876 -8.76 12.15 55.00
C GLU A 876 -9.66 11.15 54.28
N GLU A 877 -9.72 11.19 52.94
CA GLU A 877 -10.57 10.30 52.12
C GLU A 877 -9.77 9.09 51.61
N TYR A 878 -8.63 9.32 50.94
CA TYR A 878 -7.79 8.24 50.43
C TYR A 878 -6.83 7.65 51.49
N GLY A 879 -6.21 8.50 52.30
CA GLY A 879 -5.40 8.05 53.43
C GLY A 879 -3.89 7.91 53.17
N PHE A 880 -3.34 8.58 52.15
CA PHE A 880 -1.92 8.54 51.81
C PHE A 880 -1.01 8.88 53.00
N GLN A 881 0.17 8.25 53.08
CA GLN A 881 1.13 8.46 54.18
C GLN A 881 1.80 9.84 54.12
N GLY A 882 2.01 10.34 52.90
CA GLY A 882 2.56 11.66 52.65
C GLY A 882 2.19 12.22 51.29
N VAL A 883 2.09 13.55 51.22
CA VAL A 883 1.67 14.30 50.03
C VAL A 883 2.71 15.38 49.73
N TYR A 884 3.07 15.54 48.46
CA TYR A 884 3.85 16.68 47.98
C TYR A 884 3.17 17.30 46.75
N ILE A 885 3.25 18.63 46.62
CA ILE A 885 2.70 19.36 45.47
C ILE A 885 3.82 20.18 44.81
N ALA A 886 4.04 19.93 43.52
CA ALA A 886 5.11 20.52 42.73
C ALA A 886 4.59 21.42 41.61
N ILE A 887 5.29 22.55 41.37
CA ILE A 887 5.01 23.43 40.22
C ILE A 887 5.52 22.76 38.95
N GLN A 888 4.66 22.68 37.92
CA GLN A 888 4.95 21.97 36.66
C GLN A 888 6.25 22.45 35.97
N ALA A 889 6.50 23.75 35.94
CA ALA A 889 7.72 24.33 35.38
C ALA A 889 9.01 23.92 36.11
N VAL A 890 8.98 23.81 37.44
CA VAL A 890 10.14 23.37 38.23
C VAL A 890 10.50 21.93 37.88
N LEU A 891 9.50 21.05 37.76
CA LEU A 891 9.70 19.67 37.29
C LEU A 891 10.27 19.61 35.87
N THR A 892 9.82 20.48 34.96
CA THR A 892 10.34 20.56 33.58
C THR A 892 11.84 20.83 33.52
N LEU A 893 12.38 21.69 34.39
CA LEU A 893 13.83 21.94 34.44
C LEU A 893 14.59 20.80 35.13
N TYR A 894 14.05 20.23 36.22
CA TYR A 894 14.63 19.01 36.83
C TYR A 894 14.75 17.86 35.81
N ALA A 895 13.78 17.70 34.91
CA ALA A 895 13.82 16.72 33.83
C ALA A 895 14.93 16.96 32.77
N GLN A 896 15.50 18.17 32.72
CA GLN A 896 16.66 18.53 31.91
C GLN A 896 17.98 18.59 32.71
N GLY A 897 17.94 18.35 34.03
CA GLY A 897 19.09 18.55 34.91
C GLY A 897 19.47 20.03 35.11
N LEU A 898 18.54 20.96 34.85
CA LEU A 898 18.72 22.40 35.03
C LEU A 898 18.04 22.86 36.32
N LEU A 899 18.66 23.83 37.01
CA LEU A 899 18.08 24.49 38.19
C LEU A 899 17.64 25.94 37.90
N THR A 900 18.15 26.55 36.83
CA THR A 900 17.86 27.94 36.43
C THR A 900 17.50 27.98 34.95
N GLY A 901 16.47 28.75 34.61
CA GLY A 901 15.95 28.88 33.23
C GLY A 901 14.53 29.45 33.20
N VAL A 902 13.95 29.63 32.02
CA VAL A 902 12.54 30.01 31.85
C VAL A 902 11.80 28.88 31.18
N VAL A 903 10.70 28.43 31.77
CA VAL A 903 9.80 27.46 31.15
C VAL A 903 8.62 28.17 30.50
N VAL A 904 8.40 27.89 29.21
CA VAL A 904 7.16 28.22 28.51
C VAL A 904 6.32 26.94 28.44
N ASP A 905 5.36 26.82 29.36
CA ASP A 905 4.49 25.65 29.47
C ASP A 905 3.11 25.95 28.88
N SER A 906 2.75 25.30 27.77
CA SER A 906 1.46 25.53 27.09
C SER A 906 0.65 24.24 26.99
N GLY A 907 -0.41 24.16 27.80
CA GLY A 907 -1.27 22.99 27.94
C GLY A 907 -2.49 23.00 27.01
N ASP A 908 -3.60 22.44 27.47
CA ASP A 908 -4.89 22.55 26.77
C ASP A 908 -5.62 23.86 27.10
N GLY A 909 -5.68 24.27 28.38
CA GLY A 909 -6.48 25.45 28.80
C GLY A 909 -5.71 26.69 29.25
N VAL A 910 -4.37 26.63 29.33
CA VAL A 910 -3.56 27.75 29.85
C VAL A 910 -2.11 27.65 29.37
N THR A 911 -1.48 28.80 29.17
CA THR A 911 -0.05 28.95 28.92
C THR A 911 0.59 29.74 30.05
N HIS A 912 1.70 29.26 30.59
CA HIS A 912 2.48 29.91 31.64
C HIS A 912 3.91 30.19 31.17
N ILE A 913 4.45 31.31 31.64
CA ILE A 913 5.86 31.64 31.49
C ILE A 913 6.42 31.79 32.90
N VAL A 914 7.23 30.81 33.29
CA VAL A 914 7.72 30.64 34.66
C VAL A 914 9.25 30.72 34.62
N PRO A 915 9.84 31.86 35.03
CA PRO A 915 11.26 31.88 35.35
C PRO A 915 11.50 31.08 36.63
N VAL A 916 12.59 30.32 36.64
CA VAL A 916 13.05 29.54 37.78
C VAL A 916 14.52 29.88 37.98
N TYR A 917 14.92 30.07 39.24
CA TYR A 917 16.29 30.36 39.64
C TYR A 917 16.64 29.46 40.82
N GLU A 918 17.70 28.65 40.70
CA GLU A 918 18.15 27.69 41.72
C GLU A 918 17.02 26.77 42.26
N GLY A 919 16.10 26.37 41.38
CA GLY A 919 14.94 25.53 41.70
C GLY A 919 13.74 26.28 42.29
N PHE A 920 13.85 27.59 42.55
CA PHE A 920 12.77 28.45 43.04
C PHE A 920 12.07 29.22 41.90
N ALA A 921 10.74 29.25 41.91
CA ALA A 921 9.92 29.93 40.90
C ALA A 921 9.28 31.22 41.47
N PRO A 922 9.87 32.43 41.22
CA PRO A 922 9.33 33.69 41.71
C PRO A 922 7.91 34.02 41.18
N GLU A 923 6.95 34.13 42.10
CA GLU A 923 5.54 34.42 41.78
C GLU A 923 5.36 35.79 41.10
N ASN A 924 6.14 36.82 41.50
CA ASN A 924 6.07 38.17 40.95
C ASN A 924 6.55 38.29 39.50
N LEU A 925 7.45 37.39 39.07
CA LEU A 925 7.96 37.35 37.70
C LEU A 925 7.14 36.41 36.80
N THR A 926 6.48 35.41 37.36
CA THR A 926 5.65 34.48 36.60
C THR A 926 4.52 35.20 35.86
N ARG A 927 4.24 34.77 34.62
CA ARG A 927 3.13 35.26 33.79
C ARG A 927 2.22 34.12 33.36
N ARG A 928 0.93 34.45 33.19
CA ARG A 928 -0.14 33.52 32.84
C ARG A 928 -0.96 34.11 31.70
N LEU A 929 -1.16 33.32 30.66
CA LEU A 929 -2.02 33.60 29.52
C LEU A 929 -3.12 32.53 29.49
N ASN A 930 -4.38 32.93 29.62
CA ASN A 930 -5.54 32.02 29.49
C ASN A 930 -5.88 31.75 28.02
N ILE A 931 -4.87 31.44 27.21
CA ILE A 931 -4.96 30.94 25.83
C ILE A 931 -4.03 29.74 25.73
N ALA A 932 -4.57 28.61 25.25
CA ALA A 932 -3.77 27.47 24.86
C ALA A 932 -4.52 26.59 23.83
N GLY A 933 -4.26 25.28 23.84
CA GLY A 933 -4.74 24.34 22.81
C GLY A 933 -6.26 24.34 22.59
N ARG A 934 -7.07 24.58 23.63
CA ARG A 934 -8.54 24.60 23.60
C ARG A 934 -9.05 25.81 22.83
N ASP A 935 -8.43 26.96 23.03
CA ASP A 935 -8.78 28.23 22.38
C ASP A 935 -8.39 28.21 20.90
N VAL A 936 -7.23 27.62 20.58
CA VAL A 936 -6.85 27.29 19.20
C VAL A 936 -7.90 26.37 18.54
N THR A 937 -8.40 25.33 19.24
CA THR A 937 -9.50 24.50 18.71
C THR A 937 -10.78 25.31 18.47
N ARG A 938 -11.20 26.18 19.41
CA ARG A 938 -12.38 27.05 19.23
C ARG A 938 -12.23 28.00 18.04
N TYR A 939 -11.05 28.59 17.87
CA TYR A 939 -10.79 29.49 16.75
C TYR A 939 -10.75 28.74 15.41
N LEU A 940 -10.18 27.53 15.37
CA LEU A 940 -10.25 26.66 14.19
C LEU A 940 -11.70 26.29 13.82
N ILE A 941 -12.59 26.07 14.80
CA ILE A 941 -14.03 25.90 14.53
C ILE A 941 -14.63 27.15 13.86
N LYS A 942 -14.29 28.36 14.34
CA LYS A 942 -14.73 29.64 13.76
C LYS A 942 -14.26 29.79 12.31
N LEU A 943 -12.99 29.47 12.01
CA LEU A 943 -12.43 29.51 10.65
C LEU A 943 -13.08 28.48 9.70
N LEU A 944 -13.24 27.23 10.14
CA LEU A 944 -13.90 26.19 9.34
C LEU A 944 -15.37 26.50 9.08
N LEU A 945 -16.06 27.14 10.02
CA LEU A 945 -17.44 27.63 9.86
C LEU A 945 -17.53 28.72 8.78
N LEU A 946 -16.58 29.68 8.76
CA LEU A 946 -16.51 30.71 7.72
C LEU A 946 -16.30 30.12 6.31
N ARG A 947 -15.61 28.97 6.20
CA ARG A 947 -15.47 28.21 4.95
C ARG A 947 -16.69 27.35 4.58
N GLY A 948 -17.73 27.33 5.41
CA GLY A 948 -18.98 26.60 5.18
C GLY A 948 -19.04 25.19 5.81
N TYR A 949 -18.13 24.84 6.71
CA TYR A 949 -18.18 23.59 7.48
C TYR A 949 -18.77 23.84 8.88
N ALA A 950 -20.06 23.56 9.06
CA ALA A 950 -20.73 23.74 10.34
C ALA A 950 -20.40 22.60 11.33
N PHE A 951 -19.79 22.95 12.46
CA PHE A 951 -19.49 22.08 13.60
C PHE A 951 -20.20 22.63 14.85
N ASN A 952 -21.31 21.99 15.23
CA ASN A 952 -22.25 22.53 16.23
C ASN A 952 -22.44 21.61 17.44
N ARG A 953 -21.84 20.40 17.45
CA ARG A 953 -22.01 19.40 18.52
C ARG A 953 -20.75 19.32 19.38
N THR A 954 -20.90 18.95 20.64
CA THR A 954 -19.77 18.65 21.56
C THR A 954 -18.83 17.59 21.01
N ALA A 955 -19.36 16.58 20.31
CA ALA A 955 -18.57 15.55 19.64
C ALA A 955 -17.73 16.05 18.45
N ASP A 956 -18.07 17.21 17.87
CA ASP A 956 -17.34 17.82 16.77
C ASP A 956 -16.05 18.49 17.26
N PHE A 957 -16.03 18.99 18.51
CA PHE A 957 -14.88 19.70 19.09
C PHE A 957 -13.61 18.84 19.08
N GLU A 958 -13.71 17.58 19.49
CA GLU A 958 -12.58 16.64 19.49
C GLU A 958 -12.18 16.23 18.06
N THR A 959 -13.13 16.23 17.10
CA THR A 959 -12.80 16.03 15.67
C THR A 959 -11.98 17.20 15.14
N VAL A 960 -12.32 18.44 15.51
CA VAL A 960 -11.53 19.63 15.13
C VAL A 960 -10.21 19.71 15.89
N ARG A 961 -10.13 19.19 17.12
CA ARG A 961 -8.86 18.99 17.82
C ARG A 961 -7.95 17.99 17.09
N GLN A 962 -8.49 16.89 16.55
CA GLN A 962 -7.71 15.95 15.74
C GLN A 962 -7.21 16.59 14.43
N ILE A 963 -8.02 17.45 13.79
CA ILE A 963 -7.59 18.26 12.64
C ILE A 963 -6.42 19.17 13.05
N LYS A 964 -6.55 19.89 14.17
CA LYS A 964 -5.53 20.77 14.74
C LYS A 964 -4.21 20.04 15.00
N GLU A 965 -4.25 18.93 15.76
CA GLU A 965 -3.05 18.16 16.13
C GLU A 965 -2.38 17.47 14.93
N LYS A 966 -3.10 17.29 13.81
CA LYS A 966 -2.58 16.64 12.59
C LYS A 966 -2.05 17.61 11.52
N PHE A 967 -2.67 18.79 11.38
CA PHE A 967 -2.42 19.66 10.22
C PHE A 967 -1.99 21.09 10.55
N CYS A 968 -2.22 21.58 11.78
CA CYS A 968 -1.86 22.96 12.14
C CYS A 968 -0.36 23.11 12.45
N TYR A 969 0.18 24.28 12.14
CA TYR A 969 1.57 24.66 12.38
C TYR A 969 1.68 26.17 12.63
N VAL A 970 2.77 26.60 13.26
CA VAL A 970 3.05 28.03 13.46
C VAL A 970 3.87 28.55 12.28
N SER A 971 3.39 29.59 11.60
CA SER A 971 4.09 30.18 10.46
C SER A 971 5.33 30.96 10.90
N TYR A 972 6.46 30.74 10.21
CA TYR A 972 7.66 31.56 10.39
C TYR A 972 7.50 32.97 9.78
N ASP A 973 6.72 33.09 8.70
CA ASP A 973 6.43 34.35 8.03
C ASP A 973 4.97 34.35 7.55
N LEU A 974 4.12 35.04 8.32
CA LEU A 974 2.68 35.04 8.13
C LEU A 974 2.27 35.65 6.79
N GLU A 975 3.00 36.67 6.29
CA GLU A 975 2.68 37.32 5.02
C GLU A 975 2.96 36.40 3.82
N LEU A 976 4.01 35.58 3.91
CA LEU A 976 4.36 34.63 2.85
C LEU A 976 3.34 33.49 2.78
N ASP A 977 2.98 32.91 3.92
CA ASP A 977 1.98 31.82 3.98
C ASP A 977 0.57 32.31 3.57
N GLN A 978 0.20 33.55 3.90
CA GLN A 978 -1.04 34.18 3.41
C GLN A 978 -1.06 34.34 1.88
N LYS A 979 0.04 34.78 1.27
CA LYS A 979 0.17 34.87 -0.20
C LYS A 979 0.06 33.49 -0.83
N LEU A 980 0.84 32.52 -0.35
CA LEU A 980 0.82 31.14 -0.86
C LEU A 980 -0.55 30.46 -0.71
N GLY A 981 -1.24 30.68 0.41
CA GLY A 981 -2.58 30.14 0.65
C GLY A 981 -3.70 30.78 -0.17
N THR A 982 -3.48 31.99 -0.69
CA THR A 982 -4.42 32.72 -1.55
C THR A 982 -4.17 32.46 -3.03
N GLU A 983 -2.90 32.43 -3.44
CA GLU A 983 -2.48 32.32 -4.84
C GLU A 983 -2.32 30.86 -5.32
N THR A 984 -2.12 29.90 -4.41
CA THR A 984 -1.85 28.50 -4.74
C THR A 984 -2.72 27.51 -3.96
N THR A 985 -2.81 26.27 -4.44
CA THR A 985 -3.48 25.17 -3.74
C THR A 985 -2.54 24.29 -2.93
N VAL A 986 -1.24 24.63 -2.86
CA VAL A 986 -0.18 23.77 -2.26
C VAL A 986 -0.42 23.49 -0.77
N LEU A 987 -1.00 24.44 -0.03
CA LEU A 987 -1.26 24.31 1.40
C LEU A 987 -2.58 23.56 1.73
N VAL A 988 -3.35 23.13 0.73
CA VAL A 988 -4.68 22.53 0.93
C VAL A 988 -4.60 21.03 1.17
N GLU A 989 -4.94 20.61 2.39
CA GLU A 989 -5.00 19.22 2.83
C GLU A 989 -6.45 18.71 2.95
N ASN A 990 -6.62 17.38 2.83
CA ASN A 990 -7.93 16.74 2.91
C ASN A 990 -8.09 15.97 4.24
N TYR A 991 -9.14 16.28 5.01
CA TYR A 991 -9.53 15.52 6.20
C TYR A 991 -10.82 14.74 5.94
N THR A 992 -10.89 13.49 6.39
CA THR A 992 -12.12 12.69 6.35
C THR A 992 -12.76 12.72 7.73
N LEU A 993 -13.97 13.27 7.82
CA LEU A 993 -14.79 13.30 9.03
C LEU A 993 -15.32 11.89 9.39
N PRO A 994 -15.74 11.66 10.64
CA PRO A 994 -16.27 10.36 11.09
C PRO A 994 -17.51 9.86 10.33
N ASP A 995 -18.26 10.76 9.67
CA ASP A 995 -19.39 10.44 8.79
C ASP A 995 -18.97 10.00 7.37
N GLY A 996 -17.67 9.99 7.08
CA GLY A 996 -17.09 9.69 5.76
C GLY A 996 -17.00 10.89 4.81
N ARG A 997 -17.45 12.08 5.21
CA ARG A 997 -17.37 13.30 4.40
C ARG A 997 -15.94 13.84 4.37
N VAL A 998 -15.45 14.20 3.19
CA VAL A 998 -14.13 14.82 3.04
C VAL A 998 -14.26 16.35 3.06
N ILE A 999 -13.48 17.01 3.90
CA ILE A 999 -13.36 18.47 3.98
C ILE A 999 -11.94 18.91 3.58
N LYS A 1000 -11.82 20.15 3.08
CA LYS A 1000 -10.55 20.76 2.68
C LYS A 1000 -10.13 21.81 3.71
N VAL A 1001 -8.90 21.70 4.22
CA VAL A 1001 -8.31 22.63 5.18
C VAL A 1001 -7.06 23.26 4.54
N GLY A 1002 -7.01 24.58 4.47
CA GLY A 1002 -5.95 25.37 3.82
C GLY A 1002 -5.30 26.34 4.80
N SER A 1003 -5.57 27.64 4.67
CA SER A 1003 -4.94 28.67 5.50
C SER A 1003 -5.27 28.56 7.00
N GLU A 1004 -6.39 27.92 7.36
CA GLU A 1004 -6.77 27.65 8.75
C GLU A 1004 -5.72 26.84 9.51
N ARG A 1005 -4.83 26.13 8.79
CA ARG A 1005 -3.70 25.38 9.36
C ARG A 1005 -2.71 26.29 10.09
N PHE A 1006 -2.42 27.48 9.56
CA PHE A 1006 -1.49 28.42 10.18
C PHE A 1006 -2.18 29.62 10.83
N GLU A 1007 -3.38 29.99 10.37
CA GLU A 1007 -4.20 31.02 11.02
C GLU A 1007 -4.65 30.56 12.42
N ALA A 1008 -5.00 29.28 12.61
CA ALA A 1008 -5.55 28.85 13.90
C ALA A 1008 -4.57 28.99 15.08
N PRO A 1009 -3.28 28.59 14.98
CA PRO A 1009 -2.30 28.79 16.05
C PRO A 1009 -1.90 30.25 16.31
N GLU A 1010 -2.20 31.19 15.40
CA GLU A 1010 -1.81 32.60 15.53
C GLU A 1010 -2.41 33.26 16.79
N VAL A 1011 -3.52 32.75 17.33
CA VAL A 1011 -4.13 33.24 18.60
C VAL A 1011 -3.18 33.22 19.80
N MET A 1012 -2.11 32.41 19.77
CA MET A 1012 -1.08 32.39 20.82
C MET A 1012 -0.10 33.57 20.71
N PHE A 1013 0.08 34.11 19.50
CA PHE A 1013 0.92 35.29 19.21
C PHE A 1013 0.08 36.57 19.15
N GLN A 1014 -1.20 36.46 18.77
CA GLN A 1014 -2.18 37.54 18.69
C GLN A 1014 -3.46 37.20 19.50
N PRO A 1015 -3.43 37.28 20.85
CA PRO A 1015 -4.59 37.02 21.72
C PRO A 1015 -5.89 37.73 21.32
N HIS A 1016 -5.79 38.93 20.75
CA HIS A 1016 -6.91 39.75 20.30
C HIS A 1016 -7.82 39.06 19.25
N LEU A 1017 -7.34 38.03 18.54
CA LEU A 1017 -8.13 37.25 17.57
C LEU A 1017 -9.27 36.42 18.22
N VAL A 1018 -9.16 36.18 19.53
CA VAL A 1018 -10.15 35.47 20.36
C VAL A 1018 -10.69 36.36 21.50
N ASP A 1019 -10.72 37.67 21.26
CA ASP A 1019 -11.27 38.68 22.17
C ASP A 1019 -10.57 38.75 23.55
N VAL A 1020 -9.28 38.37 23.59
CA VAL A 1020 -8.42 38.47 24.79
C VAL A 1020 -7.41 39.61 24.62
N GLU A 1021 -7.57 40.66 25.43
CA GLU A 1021 -6.63 41.77 25.52
C GLU A 1021 -5.38 41.36 26.33
N SER A 1022 -4.41 40.73 25.65
CA SER A 1022 -3.13 40.35 26.26
C SER A 1022 -1.99 40.31 25.24
N ALA A 1023 -0.77 40.35 25.75
CA ALA A 1023 0.45 40.17 24.96
C ALA A 1023 0.57 38.71 24.48
N GLY A 1024 1.06 38.50 23.26
CA GLY A 1024 1.35 37.17 22.73
C GLY A 1024 2.45 36.45 23.51
N VAL A 1025 2.58 35.13 23.34
CA VAL A 1025 3.55 34.30 24.09
C VAL A 1025 5.00 34.81 23.95
N ALA A 1026 5.40 35.29 22.78
CA ALA A 1026 6.76 35.82 22.56
C ALA A 1026 7.02 37.15 23.28
N GLU A 1027 6.07 38.08 23.23
CA GLU A 1027 6.17 39.36 23.93
C GLU A 1027 6.08 39.15 25.45
N MET A 1028 5.20 38.27 25.92
CA MET A 1028 5.09 37.88 27.32
C MET A 1028 6.39 37.23 27.82
N LEU A 1029 7.06 36.40 27.01
CA LEU A 1029 8.36 35.81 27.32
C LEU A 1029 9.45 36.88 27.48
N PHE A 1030 9.56 37.77 26.48
CA PHE A 1030 10.51 38.88 26.51
C PHE A 1030 10.28 39.79 27.73
N ASN A 1031 9.04 40.20 27.99
CA ASN A 1031 8.67 41.05 29.11
C ASN A 1031 8.93 40.37 30.47
N THR A 1032 8.76 39.04 30.56
CA THR A 1032 9.09 38.25 31.76
C THR A 1032 10.59 38.30 32.05
N ILE A 1033 11.43 38.03 31.05
CA ILE A 1033 12.90 38.05 31.22
C ILE A 1033 13.40 39.47 31.52
N GLN A 1034 12.82 40.51 30.90
CA GLN A 1034 13.20 41.90 31.18
C GLN A 1034 12.68 42.43 32.54
N SER A 1035 11.67 41.79 33.13
CA SER A 1035 11.21 42.11 34.49
C SER A 1035 12.12 41.52 35.59
N ALA A 1036 12.94 40.52 35.25
CA ALA A 1036 13.88 39.88 36.17
C ALA A 1036 15.10 40.78 36.48
N ASP A 1037 15.85 40.49 37.53
CA ASP A 1037 17.07 41.24 37.86
C ASP A 1037 18.13 41.09 36.76
N VAL A 1038 18.93 42.15 36.54
CA VAL A 1038 19.85 42.26 35.40
C VAL A 1038 20.84 41.10 35.35
N ASP A 1039 21.31 40.63 36.50
CA ASP A 1039 22.33 39.58 36.61
C ASP A 1039 21.82 38.19 36.19
N ILE A 1040 20.51 37.91 36.33
CA ILE A 1040 19.93 36.61 35.98
C ILE A 1040 19.42 36.54 34.53
N ARG A 1041 19.15 37.67 33.86
CA ARG A 1041 18.63 37.69 32.47
C ARG A 1041 19.48 36.91 31.47
N PRO A 1042 20.83 36.96 31.48
CA PRO A 1042 21.64 36.22 30.52
C PRO A 1042 21.43 34.71 30.61
N GLU A 1043 21.30 34.18 31.83
CA GLU A 1043 21.08 32.75 32.07
C GLU A 1043 19.64 32.34 31.70
N LEU A 1044 18.66 33.22 31.96
CA LEU A 1044 17.27 33.04 31.52
C LEU A 1044 17.11 33.04 29.99
N TYR A 1045 17.87 33.85 29.24
CA TYR A 1045 17.89 33.81 27.77
C TYR A 1045 18.58 32.56 27.20
N LYS A 1046 19.55 32.02 27.94
CA LYS A 1046 20.36 30.84 27.58
C LYS A 1046 19.63 29.51 27.81
N HIS A 1047 18.60 29.47 28.64
CA HIS A 1047 17.81 28.28 28.95
C HIS A 1047 16.30 28.56 28.91
N ILE A 1048 15.74 28.73 27.71
CA ILE A 1048 14.30 28.85 27.49
C ILE A 1048 13.75 27.47 27.11
N VAL A 1049 13.08 26.78 28.03
CA VAL A 1049 12.63 25.38 27.84
C VAL A 1049 11.13 25.33 27.51
N LEU A 1050 10.77 24.67 26.41
CA LEU A 1050 9.38 24.48 26.02
C LEU A 1050 8.74 23.24 26.65
N SER A 1051 7.55 23.39 27.20
CA SER A 1051 6.77 22.34 27.88
C SER A 1051 5.31 22.32 27.41
N GLY A 1052 4.62 21.19 27.65
CA GLY A 1052 3.20 21.05 27.38
C GLY A 1052 2.85 20.66 25.93
N GLY A 1053 1.58 20.32 25.71
CA GLY A 1053 1.11 19.77 24.43
C GLY A 1053 1.04 20.81 23.30
N SER A 1054 0.79 22.07 23.60
CA SER A 1054 0.61 23.13 22.59
C SER A 1054 1.95 23.71 22.11
N THR A 1055 3.07 23.44 22.78
CA THR A 1055 4.42 23.75 22.24
C THR A 1055 4.91 22.73 21.20
N MET A 1056 4.09 21.73 20.84
CA MET A 1056 4.40 20.71 19.84
C MET A 1056 4.14 21.15 18.39
N TYR A 1057 3.57 22.33 18.14
CA TYR A 1057 3.34 22.79 16.76
C TYR A 1057 4.67 22.95 16.00
N PRO A 1058 4.76 22.42 14.76
CA PRO A 1058 5.88 22.72 13.87
C PRO A 1058 6.07 24.23 13.69
N GLY A 1059 7.31 24.69 13.64
CA GLY A 1059 7.67 26.11 13.48
C GLY A 1059 7.61 26.98 14.74
N LEU A 1060 6.97 26.52 15.83
CA LEU A 1060 6.81 27.33 17.06
C LEU A 1060 8.14 27.76 17.70
N PRO A 1061 9.17 26.89 17.87
CA PRO A 1061 10.45 27.31 18.45
C PRO A 1061 11.14 28.38 17.59
N SER A 1062 11.18 28.18 16.28
CA SER A 1062 11.82 29.10 15.32
C SER A 1062 11.12 30.46 15.25
N ARG A 1063 9.77 30.48 15.32
CA ARG A 1063 9.00 31.73 15.35
C ARG A 1063 9.20 32.48 16.67
N LEU A 1064 9.20 31.76 17.80
CA LEU A 1064 9.46 32.34 19.13
C LEU A 1064 10.87 32.94 19.20
N GLU A 1065 11.87 32.26 18.63
CA GLU A 1065 13.25 32.77 18.58
C GLU A 1065 13.36 34.03 17.71
N LYS A 1066 12.72 34.05 16.53
CA LYS A 1066 12.65 35.21 15.62
C LYS A 1066 12.07 36.44 16.33
N GLU A 1067 10.92 36.29 16.98
CA GLU A 1067 10.25 37.41 17.64
C GLU A 1067 11.00 37.90 18.88
N VAL A 1068 11.55 37.02 19.72
CA VAL A 1068 12.34 37.46 20.89
C VAL A 1068 13.63 38.17 20.44
N LYS A 1069 14.30 37.72 19.38
CA LYS A 1069 15.45 38.44 18.78
C LYS A 1069 15.04 39.81 18.25
N GLN A 1070 13.90 39.92 17.57
CA GLN A 1070 13.37 41.19 17.05
C GLN A 1070 13.01 42.16 18.18
N LEU A 1071 12.32 41.69 19.22
CA LEU A 1071 11.99 42.49 20.42
C LEU A 1071 13.26 42.96 21.15
N TYR A 1072 14.28 42.11 21.26
CA TYR A 1072 15.56 42.50 21.87
C TYR A 1072 16.30 43.56 21.03
N LEU A 1073 16.33 43.40 19.69
CA LEU A 1073 16.94 44.38 18.79
C LEU A 1073 16.27 45.76 18.90
N ILE A 1074 14.94 45.79 18.94
CA ILE A 1074 14.17 47.04 19.02
C ILE A 1074 14.26 47.67 20.42
N ASN A 1075 13.95 46.90 21.48
CA ASN A 1075 13.75 47.45 22.82
C ASN A 1075 15.03 47.57 23.65
N VAL A 1076 16.03 46.70 23.43
CA VAL A 1076 17.30 46.69 24.20
C VAL A 1076 18.44 47.33 23.41
N LEU A 1077 18.63 46.91 22.15
CA LEU A 1077 19.72 47.40 21.30
C LEU A 1077 19.38 48.68 20.52
N LYS A 1078 18.12 49.13 20.55
CA LYS A 1078 17.62 50.34 19.86
C LYS A 1078 17.95 50.35 18.35
N GLY A 1079 17.95 49.18 17.72
CA GLY A 1079 18.23 48.99 16.29
C GLY A 1079 19.69 48.67 15.93
N ASP A 1080 20.64 48.63 16.88
CA ASP A 1080 22.03 48.26 16.60
C ASP A 1080 22.21 46.75 16.41
N ALA A 1081 22.09 46.30 15.16
CA ALA A 1081 22.22 44.89 14.78
C ALA A 1081 23.61 44.29 15.08
N SER A 1082 24.66 45.12 15.10
CA SER A 1082 26.06 44.70 15.33
C SER A 1082 26.25 44.00 16.68
N ARG A 1083 25.44 44.37 17.67
CA ARG A 1083 25.50 43.84 19.04
C ARG A 1083 24.61 42.63 19.28
N LEU A 1084 23.79 42.24 18.31
CA LEU A 1084 22.87 41.11 18.43
C LEU A 1084 23.62 39.76 18.54
N ASN A 1085 24.79 39.65 17.89
CA ASN A 1085 25.65 38.45 17.93
C ASN A 1085 26.17 38.12 19.34
N ASN A 1086 26.18 39.08 20.27
CA ASN A 1086 26.60 38.85 21.65
C ASN A 1086 25.48 38.22 22.52
N LEU A 1087 24.23 38.19 22.04
CA LEU A 1087 23.11 37.61 22.77
C LEU A 1087 22.95 36.12 22.43
N LYS A 1088 23.30 35.26 23.39
CA LYS A 1088 23.08 33.81 23.32
C LYS A 1088 21.65 33.45 23.75
N ILE A 1089 20.68 33.62 22.85
CA ILE A 1089 19.35 33.02 23.02
C ILE A 1089 19.44 31.53 22.65
N ARG A 1090 18.88 30.66 23.48
CA ARG A 1090 18.65 29.25 23.14
C ARG A 1090 17.26 28.84 23.62
N ILE A 1091 16.42 28.48 22.64
CA ILE A 1091 15.13 27.84 22.89
C ILE A 1091 15.34 26.33 22.78
N GLU A 1092 15.12 25.64 23.90
CA GLU A 1092 15.23 24.20 24.01
C GLU A 1092 13.84 23.59 23.85
N ASP A 1093 13.64 22.74 22.84
CA ASP A 1093 12.37 22.07 22.58
C ASP A 1093 12.46 20.54 22.74
N PRO A 1094 12.70 19.98 23.95
CA PRO A 1094 12.96 18.56 24.12
C PRO A 1094 11.92 17.65 23.44
N PRO A 1095 12.34 16.58 22.73
CA PRO A 1095 11.43 15.75 21.93
C PRO A 1095 10.40 14.97 22.77
N ARG A 1096 10.58 14.94 24.10
CA ARG A 1096 9.66 14.35 25.09
C ARG A 1096 8.85 15.41 25.88
N ARG A 1097 8.81 16.69 25.45
CA ARG A 1097 8.19 17.83 26.16
C ARG A 1097 6.72 17.68 26.59
N LYS A 1098 5.92 16.89 25.87
CA LYS A 1098 4.57 16.47 26.30
C LYS A 1098 4.54 15.73 27.66
N HIS A 1099 5.68 15.16 28.09
CA HIS A 1099 5.79 14.30 29.27
C HIS A 1099 6.92 14.71 30.24
N MET A 1100 7.61 15.83 30.01
CA MET A 1100 8.74 16.22 30.87
C MET A 1100 8.33 16.58 32.30
N VAL A 1101 7.14 17.18 32.49
CA VAL A 1101 6.56 17.42 33.81
C VAL A 1101 6.47 16.11 34.62
N PHE A 1102 6.06 15.00 33.99
CA PHE A 1102 6.04 13.70 34.66
C PHE A 1102 7.45 13.18 34.93
N LEU A 1103 8.36 13.22 33.95
CA LEU A 1103 9.74 12.74 34.13
C LEU A 1103 10.43 13.46 35.30
N GLY A 1104 10.29 14.78 35.39
CA GLY A 1104 10.80 15.56 36.51
C GLY A 1104 10.12 15.19 37.84
N GLY A 1105 8.81 14.92 37.82
CA GLY A 1105 8.08 14.43 38.99
C GLY A 1105 8.57 13.06 39.47
N ALA A 1106 8.77 12.11 38.57
CA ALA A 1106 9.22 10.74 38.89
C ALA A 1106 10.66 10.71 39.41
N VAL A 1107 11.55 11.52 38.82
CA VAL A 1107 12.94 11.72 39.28
C VAL A 1107 12.96 12.39 40.65
N LEU A 1108 12.19 13.48 40.84
CA LEU A 1108 12.13 14.18 42.12
C LEU A 1108 11.54 13.32 43.25
N ALA A 1109 10.49 12.54 42.94
CA ALA A 1109 9.88 11.62 43.90
C ALA A 1109 10.84 10.50 44.34
N ASP A 1110 11.63 9.93 43.42
CA ASP A 1110 12.60 8.88 43.75
C ASP A 1110 13.77 9.41 44.60
N ILE A 1111 14.31 10.59 44.24
CA ILE A 1111 15.38 11.26 45.00
C ILE A 1111 14.93 11.63 46.44
N MET A 1112 13.63 11.91 46.63
CA MET A 1112 13.08 12.39 47.90
C MET A 1112 12.29 11.34 48.69
N LYS A 1113 12.14 10.10 48.21
CA LYS A 1113 11.30 9.05 48.83
C LYS A 1113 11.60 8.81 50.32
N ASP A 1114 12.90 8.81 50.66
CA ASP A 1114 13.44 8.52 52.00
C ASP A 1114 13.57 9.78 52.88
N LYS A 1115 13.35 10.98 52.34
CA LYS A 1115 13.50 12.25 53.09
C LYS A 1115 12.15 12.70 53.67
N GLU A 1116 11.81 12.21 54.85
CA GLU A 1116 10.56 12.57 55.55
C GLU A 1116 10.37 14.09 55.75
N SER A 1117 11.46 14.85 55.89
CA SER A 1117 11.43 16.31 56.01
C SER A 1117 10.90 17.04 54.77
N TRP A 1118 10.83 16.39 53.61
CA TRP A 1118 10.36 16.98 52.35
C TRP A 1118 8.85 16.78 52.12
N TRP A 1119 8.32 15.62 52.49
CA TRP A 1119 6.89 15.31 52.39
C TRP A 1119 6.10 16.06 53.46
N ILE A 1120 4.86 16.47 53.16
CA ILE A 1120 3.87 16.67 54.23
C ILE A 1120 3.47 15.26 54.66
N THR A 1121 3.58 14.93 55.95
CA THR A 1121 3.13 13.61 56.45
C THR A 1121 1.69 13.68 56.97
N LYS A 1122 1.02 12.53 57.04
CA LYS A 1122 -0.34 12.45 57.62
C LYS A 1122 -0.38 12.95 59.07
N GLN A 1123 0.63 12.62 59.87
CA GLN A 1123 0.75 13.12 61.25
C GLN A 1123 0.91 14.65 61.29
N GLU A 1124 1.75 15.24 60.43
CA GLU A 1124 1.87 16.71 60.35
C GLU A 1124 0.53 17.37 59.97
N TRP A 1125 -0.25 16.75 59.07
CA TRP A 1125 -1.58 17.23 58.71
C TRP A 1125 -2.57 17.17 59.88
N GLU A 1126 -2.61 16.06 60.62
CA GLU A 1126 -3.48 15.90 61.80
C GLU A 1126 -3.12 16.88 62.94
N GLU A 1127 -1.83 17.24 63.10
CA GLU A 1127 -1.37 18.19 64.12
C GLU A 1127 -1.60 19.67 63.76
N LYS A 1128 -1.40 20.06 62.50
CA LYS A 1128 -1.28 21.49 62.08
C LYS A 1128 -2.23 21.89 60.94
N GLY A 1129 -2.91 20.93 60.30
CA GLY A 1129 -3.84 21.13 59.19
C GLY A 1129 -3.27 21.97 58.06
N ALA A 1130 -4.08 22.92 57.56
CA ALA A 1130 -3.75 23.81 56.44
C ALA A 1130 -2.50 24.70 56.64
N GLN A 1131 -1.88 24.73 57.83
CA GLN A 1131 -0.61 25.41 58.06
C GLN A 1131 0.59 24.64 57.45
N CYS A 1132 0.49 23.31 57.31
CA CYS A 1132 1.53 22.48 56.70
C CYS A 1132 1.86 22.86 55.25
N LEU A 1133 0.91 23.47 54.53
CA LEU A 1133 1.13 23.94 53.16
C LEU A 1133 2.22 25.03 53.06
N ASN A 1134 2.60 25.69 54.17
CA ASN A 1134 3.72 26.63 54.19
C ASN A 1134 5.09 25.93 53.98
N LYS A 1135 5.14 24.59 54.06
CA LYS A 1135 6.32 23.75 53.75
C LYS A 1135 6.54 23.62 52.23
N LEU A 1136 5.49 23.81 51.42
CA LEU A 1136 5.55 23.76 49.96
C LEU A 1136 6.15 25.05 49.40
N GLY A 1137 7.10 24.92 48.47
CA GLY A 1137 7.81 26.04 47.86
C GLY A 1137 9.10 26.47 48.58
N ILE A 1138 9.43 25.87 49.73
CA ILE A 1138 10.71 26.08 50.42
C ILE A 1138 11.63 24.88 50.17
N VAL A 1139 12.38 24.92 49.07
CA VAL A 1139 13.57 24.07 48.93
C VAL A 1139 14.69 24.71 49.75
N ASN A 1140 14.71 24.43 51.05
CA ASN A 1140 15.84 24.83 51.89
C ASN A 1140 17.08 24.07 51.43
N ALA A 1141 18.01 24.79 50.79
CA ALA A 1141 19.38 24.35 50.67
C ALA A 1141 20.05 24.44 52.06
N SER A 1142 20.20 23.28 52.69
CA SER A 1142 21.07 23.03 53.84
C SER A 1142 22.14 22.03 53.45
#